data_AF-H2ZMM6-F1
#
_entry.id   AF-H2ZMM6-F1
#
_cell.length_a   1.000
_cell.length_b   1.000
_cell.length_c   1.000
_cell.angle_alpha   90.00
_cell.angle_beta   90.00
_cell.angle_gamma   90.00
#
_symmetry.space_group_name_H-M   'P 1'
#
loop_
_entity.id
_entity.type
_entity.pdbx_description
1 polymer ?
#
loop_
_entity_poly.entity_id
_entity_poly.type
_entity_poly.pdbx_seq_one_letter_code
_entity_poly.pdbx_strand_id
1 'polypeptide(L)'
;WSLPFNDELNADIAAHEVCIVGVFGKSAWGHVSKGMVINKLADTSLFQPHYPNYATPQCDQNRTVQLEKFMPKIDAYYDQKKKIVFLHLTTTLDAAAIAGACAEMGSKLMNHSDSHHFWKSQDAEVVISLVFLFSVCHILILSHPVPMFDISYDSLFHHISNFRTKLMPLIKDILKDCTVGRDWWVNGRPCPPRLLFVIQKSHLSNKKSSEATGDSSKKKKPPLKRLQHTLEDQIYKILRNSRVLTNNAVHCLFTVPPNQAFVHIMTKQYNQVKQEEDPIKGMLNLLRKSCETHRDPTAKSRAYRLLTNPPTQWEDGEEDVKENPIWDFLSQHTELVFEKKGFRDSVGRNPLPTHFELPTLKNWIKVANELHRLMFSTSLKIEKDEALLAKTAEIKQQLQVQMDPENRFSEARCSKVVSLASAAYQSNLPLHYTSKVHRNQLAQALATYMLHARGPAKEKYEVCVQAEFRSLTGRHCVHRFHDLPDDLKSQPDANPPKIFHSSRSRSLAASSCVRLGCASIYTPIRGLDFPGFLPGTNYLVPWEIPIMTEEPGTTQWPVPGEARKLPIKETKLTLREATTKAYIGYEYETPRGQRFICSGPDKSVKVTSSGVVRDPIQPLLDLNMPLFTLSPVSGRSGKMLTGQLMRVIIVTPQESSVRVIIKPQVVPGPNPTPTFYPSDPEISLRPNSMWVLRLPYVYVSETGPHIQPKDSSQLQAWRVLKMLSVEVEK
;
A
#
# COMPACT_ATOMS: atom_id res chain seq x y z
N TRP A 1 -16.97 8.82 -24.15
CA TRP A 1 -16.78 9.61 -22.93
C TRP A 1 -15.64 8.99 -22.12
N SER A 2 -14.68 9.74 -21.61
CA SER A 2 -13.80 9.28 -20.53
C SER A 2 -14.52 9.45 -19.17
N LEU A 3 -14.12 8.73 -18.13
CA LEU A 3 -14.56 9.05 -16.75
C LEU A 3 -13.84 10.31 -16.21
N PRO A 4 -14.51 11.16 -15.41
CA PRO A 4 -15.94 11.14 -15.09
C PRO A 4 -16.81 11.47 -16.31
N PHE A 5 -17.98 10.83 -16.40
CA PHE A 5 -18.86 10.96 -17.56
C PHE A 5 -19.66 12.27 -17.51
N ASN A 6 -19.83 12.93 -18.66
CA ASN A 6 -20.69 14.11 -18.75
C ASN A 6 -22.16 13.74 -18.54
N ASP A 7 -22.87 14.48 -17.68
CA ASP A 7 -24.29 14.29 -17.42
C ASP A 7 -25.20 14.91 -18.51
N GLU A 8 -24.64 15.65 -19.46
CA GLU A 8 -25.35 16.27 -20.60
C GLU A 8 -25.73 15.23 -21.66
N LEU A 9 -26.89 14.59 -21.48
CA LEU A 9 -27.50 13.70 -22.46
C LEU A 9 -28.85 14.25 -22.94
N ASN A 10 -29.14 14.07 -24.23
CA ASN A 10 -30.47 14.28 -24.81
C ASN A 10 -31.52 13.45 -24.03
N ALA A 11 -32.67 14.04 -23.74
CA ALA A 11 -33.71 13.43 -22.89
C ALA A 11 -34.14 12.03 -23.37
N ASP A 12 -34.30 11.84 -24.69
CA ASP A 12 -34.68 10.55 -25.28
C ASP A 12 -33.60 9.48 -25.08
N ILE A 13 -32.32 9.89 -25.14
CA ILE A 13 -31.18 8.98 -24.97
C ILE A 13 -31.02 8.60 -23.48
N ALA A 14 -31.27 9.55 -22.59
CA ALA A 14 -31.16 9.40 -21.14
C ALA A 14 -32.15 8.36 -20.55
N ALA A 15 -33.31 8.17 -21.20
CA ALA A 15 -34.37 7.24 -20.78
C ALA A 15 -34.17 5.78 -21.25
N HIS A 16 -33.22 5.50 -22.15
CA HIS A 16 -32.99 4.13 -22.62
C HIS A 16 -32.54 3.19 -21.51
N GLU A 17 -33.19 2.02 -21.41
CA GLU A 17 -32.65 0.86 -20.69
C GLU A 17 -31.42 0.33 -21.42
N VAL A 18 -30.29 0.17 -20.70
CA VAL A 18 -28.99 -0.15 -21.30
C VAL A 18 -28.32 -1.35 -20.65
N CYS A 19 -27.70 -2.20 -21.48
CA CYS A 19 -26.77 -3.23 -21.03
C CYS A 19 -25.35 -2.65 -20.96
N ILE A 20 -24.58 -3.01 -19.93
CA ILE A 20 -23.21 -2.51 -19.74
C ILE A 20 -22.20 -3.65 -19.85
N VAL A 21 -21.28 -3.53 -20.81
CA VAL A 21 -20.25 -4.51 -21.17
C VAL A 21 -18.87 -3.92 -20.90
N GLY A 22 -18.16 -4.42 -19.87
CA GLY A 22 -16.80 -3.99 -19.57
C GLY A 22 -15.75 -4.88 -20.23
N VAL A 23 -14.71 -4.28 -20.83
CA VAL A 23 -13.58 -4.98 -21.46
C VAL A 23 -12.29 -4.63 -20.73
N PHE A 24 -11.61 -5.64 -20.21
CA PHE A 24 -10.34 -5.53 -19.51
C PHE A 24 -9.41 -6.69 -19.87
N GLY A 25 -8.17 -6.67 -19.37
CA GLY A 25 -7.23 -7.78 -19.48
C GLY A 25 -5.86 -7.33 -19.96
N LYS A 26 -5.16 -8.22 -20.68
CA LYS A 26 -3.81 -7.97 -21.23
C LYS A 26 -3.90 -7.77 -22.74
N SER A 27 -3.06 -6.91 -23.29
CA SER A 27 -2.92 -6.70 -24.73
C SER A 27 -1.50 -6.99 -25.23
N ALA A 28 -1.38 -7.36 -26.51
CA ALA A 28 -0.09 -7.50 -27.16
C ALA A 28 0.49 -6.14 -27.56
N TRP A 29 1.80 -6.08 -27.79
CA TRP A 29 2.45 -4.89 -28.36
C TRP A 29 2.11 -4.74 -29.85
N GLY A 30 1.90 -3.49 -30.29
CA GLY A 30 1.63 -3.12 -31.68
C GLY A 30 0.14 -2.89 -31.98
N HIS A 31 -0.22 -3.03 -33.26
CA HIS A 31 -1.55 -2.65 -33.78
C HIS A 31 -2.74 -3.44 -33.18
N VAL A 32 -2.51 -4.62 -32.59
CA VAL A 32 -3.59 -5.41 -32.00
C VAL A 32 -3.80 -5.07 -30.52
N SER A 33 -4.53 -3.98 -30.27
CA SER A 33 -4.96 -3.59 -28.93
C SER A 33 -6.17 -4.41 -28.45
N LYS A 34 -6.48 -4.36 -27.15
CA LYS A 34 -7.76 -4.89 -26.64
C LYS A 34 -8.99 -4.12 -27.17
N GLY A 35 -8.81 -2.88 -27.63
CA GLY A 35 -9.83 -2.09 -28.32
C GLY A 35 -10.33 -2.74 -29.61
N MET A 36 -9.54 -3.62 -30.24
CA MET A 36 -9.97 -4.47 -31.37
C MET A 36 -11.27 -5.23 -31.06
N VAL A 37 -11.43 -5.72 -29.83
CA VAL A 37 -12.61 -6.46 -29.39
C VAL A 37 -13.86 -5.57 -29.49
N ILE A 38 -13.78 -4.32 -29.04
CA ILE A 38 -14.90 -3.37 -29.09
C ILE A 38 -15.10 -2.85 -30.52
N ASN A 39 -14.03 -2.54 -31.25
CA ASN A 39 -14.12 -2.05 -32.63
C ASN A 39 -14.83 -3.07 -33.55
N LYS A 40 -14.58 -4.38 -33.36
CA LYS A 40 -15.29 -5.46 -34.08
C LYS A 40 -16.68 -5.79 -33.51
N LEU A 41 -17.02 -5.35 -32.29
CA LEU A 41 -18.37 -5.46 -31.72
C LEU A 41 -19.28 -4.28 -32.09
N ALA A 42 -18.71 -3.10 -32.30
CA ALA A 42 -19.40 -1.87 -32.70
C ALA A 42 -19.34 -1.61 -34.22
N ASP A 43 -18.71 -2.51 -34.99
CA ASP A 43 -18.50 -2.40 -36.44
C ASP A 43 -17.83 -1.08 -36.89
N THR A 44 -17.11 -0.43 -35.97
CA THR A 44 -16.60 0.95 -36.09
C THR A 44 -15.22 1.04 -35.44
N SER A 45 -14.27 1.71 -36.10
CA SER A 45 -12.94 1.96 -35.52
C SER A 45 -13.01 3.12 -34.52
N LEU A 46 -13.31 2.80 -33.26
CA LEU A 46 -13.55 3.76 -32.18
C LEU A 46 -12.29 3.98 -31.33
N PHE A 47 -11.66 2.88 -30.93
CA PHE A 47 -10.44 2.89 -30.15
C PHE A 47 -9.25 2.72 -31.08
N GLN A 48 -8.51 3.80 -31.29
CA GLN A 48 -7.29 3.75 -32.09
C GLN A 48 -6.24 2.86 -31.40
N PRO A 49 -5.54 1.98 -32.14
CA PRO A 49 -4.40 1.26 -31.57
C PRO A 49 -3.34 2.27 -31.12
N HIS A 50 -2.81 2.10 -29.91
CA HIS A 50 -1.78 2.98 -29.39
C HIS A 50 -0.49 2.82 -30.22
N TYR A 51 -0.20 3.83 -31.04
CA TYR A 51 1.08 3.97 -31.70
C TYR A 51 2.16 4.29 -30.67
N PRO A 52 3.28 3.55 -30.63
CA PRO A 52 4.51 4.13 -30.12
C PRO A 52 4.92 5.23 -31.09
N ASN A 53 4.87 6.50 -30.66
CA ASN A 53 5.49 7.58 -31.40
C ASN A 53 6.99 7.30 -31.48
N TYR A 54 7.47 6.91 -32.67
CA TYR A 54 8.89 6.92 -33.02
C TYR A 54 9.41 8.36 -33.22
N ALA A 55 8.51 9.34 -33.30
CA ALA A 55 8.86 10.75 -33.18
C ALA A 55 9.23 11.10 -31.73
N THR A 56 10.25 11.95 -31.60
CA THR A 56 10.80 12.48 -30.35
C THR A 56 9.74 12.96 -29.35
N PRO A 57 10.03 12.93 -28.04
CA PRO A 57 9.17 13.58 -27.05
C PRO A 57 9.19 15.09 -27.28
N GLN A 58 8.19 15.61 -28.01
CA GLN A 58 7.97 17.04 -28.07
C GLN A 58 7.64 17.55 -26.67
N CYS A 59 8.30 18.64 -26.31
CA CYS A 59 8.26 19.23 -24.99
C CYS A 59 6.94 19.99 -24.81
N ASP A 60 5.87 19.28 -24.45
CA ASP A 60 4.63 19.91 -23.96
C ASP A 60 4.92 20.53 -22.59
N GLN A 61 5.02 21.86 -22.55
CA GLN A 61 5.48 22.64 -21.39
C GLN A 61 4.44 22.76 -20.24
N ASN A 62 3.41 21.92 -20.22
CA ASN A 62 2.38 21.94 -19.17
C ASN A 62 2.78 21.08 -17.96
N ARG A 63 3.51 21.74 -17.05
CA ARG A 63 4.36 21.13 -16.01
C ARG A 63 3.65 20.58 -14.77
N THR A 64 2.38 20.18 -14.88
CA THR A 64 1.53 19.71 -13.75
C THR A 64 0.91 18.31 -13.91
N VAL A 65 0.92 17.70 -15.11
CA VAL A 65 0.17 16.45 -15.41
C VAL A 65 0.95 15.16 -15.10
N GLN A 66 2.05 15.23 -14.35
CA GLN A 66 3.08 14.17 -14.35
C GLN A 66 2.79 12.92 -13.48
N LEU A 67 1.67 12.88 -12.75
CA LEU A 67 1.22 11.70 -12.00
C LEU A 67 -0.11 11.11 -12.52
N GLU A 68 -0.98 11.92 -13.13
CA GLU A 68 -2.26 11.47 -13.69
C GLU A 68 -2.09 10.63 -14.97
N LYS A 69 -0.95 10.77 -15.66
CA LYS A 69 -0.69 10.15 -16.97
C LYS A 69 -0.74 8.61 -16.97
N PHE A 70 -0.48 7.97 -15.83
CA PHE A 70 -0.46 6.51 -15.67
C PHE A 70 -1.67 5.94 -14.92
N MET A 71 -2.57 6.79 -14.41
CA MET A 71 -3.81 6.29 -13.80
C MET A 71 -4.62 5.47 -14.82
N PRO A 72 -5.27 4.37 -14.39
CA PRO A 72 -6.11 3.59 -15.27
C PRO A 72 -7.20 4.45 -15.93
N LYS A 73 -7.26 4.40 -17.26
CA LYS A 73 -8.24 5.17 -18.04
C LYS A 73 -9.41 4.26 -18.41
N ILE A 74 -10.62 4.69 -18.08
CA ILE A 74 -11.84 3.97 -18.44
C ILE A 74 -12.60 4.84 -19.45
N ASP A 75 -12.59 4.39 -20.69
CA ASP A 75 -13.31 5.03 -21.78
C ASP A 75 -14.65 4.31 -22.02
N ALA A 76 -15.74 5.05 -22.04
CA ALA A 76 -17.07 4.55 -22.41
C ALA A 76 -17.44 4.92 -23.85
N TYR A 77 -18.05 3.98 -24.55
CA TYR A 77 -18.74 4.18 -25.81
C TYR A 77 -20.17 3.65 -25.71
N TYR A 78 -21.16 4.46 -26.11
CA TYR A 78 -22.56 4.05 -26.15
C TYR A 78 -22.98 3.79 -27.60
N ASP A 79 -23.37 2.55 -27.89
CA ASP A 79 -24.00 2.16 -29.16
C ASP A 79 -25.52 2.34 -29.05
N GLN A 80 -26.05 3.36 -29.73
CA GLN A 80 -27.48 3.65 -29.76
C GLN A 80 -28.31 2.58 -30.49
N LYS A 81 -27.75 1.89 -31.50
CA LYS A 81 -28.45 0.83 -32.24
C LYS A 81 -28.61 -0.42 -31.38
N LYS A 82 -27.55 -0.77 -30.65
CA LYS A 82 -27.49 -2.00 -29.83
C LYS A 82 -27.94 -1.77 -28.38
N LYS A 83 -28.10 -0.50 -27.94
CA LYS A 83 -28.40 -0.06 -26.56
C LYS A 83 -27.40 -0.61 -25.53
N ILE A 84 -26.13 -0.65 -25.91
CA ILE A 84 -25.03 -1.17 -25.09
C ILE A 84 -24.04 -0.03 -24.77
N VAL A 85 -23.67 0.09 -23.50
CA VAL A 85 -22.51 0.87 -23.06
C VAL A 85 -21.31 -0.07 -22.97
N PHE A 86 -20.33 0.12 -23.83
CA PHE A 86 -19.03 -0.55 -23.78
C PHE A 86 -18.06 0.27 -22.92
N LEU A 87 -17.40 -0.37 -21.95
CA LEU A 87 -16.32 0.23 -21.17
C LEU A 87 -14.98 -0.39 -21.54
N HIS A 88 -13.98 0.43 -21.78
CA HIS A 88 -12.62 0.04 -22.15
C HIS A 88 -11.66 0.47 -21.04
N LEU A 89 -11.20 -0.49 -20.21
CA LEU A 89 -10.30 -0.23 -19.08
C LEU A 89 -8.84 -0.37 -19.52
N THR A 90 -8.15 0.74 -19.78
CA THR A 90 -6.73 0.80 -20.12
C THR A 90 -5.87 0.92 -18.85
N THR A 91 -4.89 0.03 -18.71
CA THR A 91 -4.12 -0.18 -17.46
C THR A 91 -2.66 -0.50 -17.76
N THR A 92 -1.82 -0.58 -16.73
CA THR A 92 -0.47 -1.16 -16.79
C THR A 92 -0.44 -2.66 -17.14
N LEU A 93 -1.57 -3.32 -17.39
CA LEU A 93 -1.61 -4.66 -18.03
C LEU A 93 -1.51 -4.58 -19.57
N ASP A 94 -1.64 -3.39 -20.15
CA ASP A 94 -1.47 -3.15 -21.58
C ASP A 94 -0.01 -2.89 -21.92
N ALA A 95 0.52 -3.59 -22.94
CA ALA A 95 1.91 -3.43 -23.36
C ALA A 95 2.26 -1.98 -23.73
N ALA A 96 1.31 -1.24 -24.34
CA ALA A 96 1.42 0.18 -24.64
C ALA A 96 1.68 1.05 -23.39
N ALA A 97 0.90 0.82 -22.33
CA ALA A 97 1.02 1.56 -21.07
C ALA A 97 2.32 1.21 -20.33
N ILE A 98 2.69 -0.07 -20.31
CA ILE A 98 3.97 -0.54 -19.72
C ILE A 98 5.16 0.17 -20.39
N ALA A 99 5.22 0.21 -21.73
CA ALA A 99 6.36 0.86 -22.40
C ALA A 99 6.40 2.37 -22.15
N GLY A 100 5.24 3.04 -22.10
CA GLY A 100 5.15 4.45 -21.71
C GLY A 100 5.68 4.69 -20.30
N ALA A 101 5.32 3.82 -19.34
CA ALA A 101 5.83 3.87 -17.98
C ALA A 101 7.34 3.61 -17.94
N CYS A 102 7.84 2.56 -18.60
CA CYS A 102 9.28 2.25 -18.67
C CYS A 102 10.10 3.40 -19.28
N ALA A 103 9.61 4.05 -20.33
CA ALA A 103 10.29 5.19 -20.96
C ALA A 103 10.38 6.40 -20.02
N GLU A 104 9.33 6.68 -19.25
CA GLU A 104 9.32 7.79 -18.30
C GLU A 104 10.13 7.47 -17.02
N MET A 105 10.00 6.26 -16.48
CA MET A 105 10.79 5.80 -15.33
C MET A 105 12.30 5.85 -15.61
N GLY A 106 12.73 5.41 -16.80
CA GLY A 106 14.14 5.45 -17.22
C GLY A 106 14.77 6.85 -17.21
N SER A 107 13.95 7.91 -17.13
CA SER A 107 14.40 9.31 -17.01
C SER A 107 14.29 9.90 -15.59
N LYS A 108 13.62 9.22 -14.64
CA LYS A 108 13.23 9.82 -13.35
C LYS A 108 13.50 8.96 -12.10
N LEU A 109 13.50 7.64 -12.19
CA LEU A 109 13.60 6.74 -11.03
C LEU A 109 14.94 5.99 -11.05
N MET A 110 15.82 6.33 -10.10
CA MET A 110 17.19 5.78 -10.04
C MET A 110 17.36 4.60 -9.05
N ASN A 111 16.43 4.42 -8.11
CA ASN A 111 16.55 3.44 -7.03
C ASN A 111 15.67 2.20 -7.26
N HIS A 112 16.11 1.04 -6.78
CA HIS A 112 15.33 -0.20 -6.89
C HIS A 112 14.10 -0.16 -5.97
N SER A 113 14.22 0.39 -4.76
CA SER A 113 13.11 0.54 -3.81
C SER A 113 11.96 1.37 -4.40
N ASP A 114 12.28 2.53 -4.98
CA ASP A 114 11.27 3.46 -5.49
C ASP A 114 10.57 2.92 -6.74
N SER A 115 11.31 2.20 -7.59
CA SER A 115 10.78 1.48 -8.76
C SER A 115 9.79 0.38 -8.36
N HIS A 116 10.08 -0.37 -7.28
CA HIS A 116 9.17 -1.39 -6.75
C HIS A 116 7.88 -0.77 -6.19
N HIS A 117 8.02 0.29 -5.38
CA HIS A 117 6.87 1.01 -4.83
C HIS A 117 5.98 1.61 -5.94
N PHE A 118 6.59 2.15 -7.00
CA PHE A 118 5.85 2.61 -8.17
C PHE A 118 5.00 1.47 -8.78
N TRP A 119 5.61 0.34 -9.15
CA TRP A 119 4.85 -0.78 -9.74
C TRP A 119 3.75 -1.33 -8.83
N LYS A 120 4.01 -1.48 -7.52
CA LYS A 120 2.98 -1.92 -6.57
C LYS A 120 1.86 -0.90 -6.37
N SER A 121 2.13 0.40 -6.51
CA SER A 121 1.06 1.41 -6.52
C SER A 121 0.20 1.29 -7.79
N GLN A 122 0.81 1.02 -8.95
CA GLN A 122 0.06 0.76 -10.19
C GLN A 122 -0.78 -0.51 -10.11
N ASP A 123 -0.25 -1.62 -9.58
CA ASP A 123 -1.01 -2.86 -9.37
C ASP A 123 -2.27 -2.62 -8.49
N ALA A 124 -2.14 -1.80 -7.44
CA ALA A 124 -3.26 -1.44 -6.58
C ALA A 124 -4.33 -0.61 -7.31
N GLU A 125 -3.92 0.38 -8.13
CA GLU A 125 -4.85 1.14 -8.97
C GLU A 125 -5.58 0.23 -9.98
N VAL A 126 -4.91 -0.77 -10.56
CA VAL A 126 -5.57 -1.77 -11.42
C VAL A 126 -6.66 -2.55 -10.66
N VAL A 127 -6.41 -2.94 -9.41
CA VAL A 127 -7.43 -3.61 -8.58
C VAL A 127 -8.60 -2.69 -8.27
N ILE A 128 -8.36 -1.40 -7.98
CA ILE A 128 -9.40 -0.40 -7.73
C ILE A 128 -10.29 -0.23 -8.98
N SER A 129 -9.70 -0.07 -10.16
CA SER A 129 -10.44 0.06 -11.42
C SER A 129 -11.18 -1.20 -11.83
N LEU A 130 -10.68 -2.38 -11.49
CA LEU A 130 -11.43 -3.61 -11.66
C LEU A 130 -12.61 -3.66 -10.69
N VAL A 131 -12.46 -3.32 -9.41
CA VAL A 131 -13.59 -3.28 -8.46
C VAL A 131 -14.68 -2.29 -8.91
N PHE A 132 -14.32 -1.14 -9.49
CA PHE A 132 -15.27 -0.26 -10.16
C PHE A 132 -16.03 -1.00 -11.27
N LEU A 133 -15.31 -1.64 -12.20
CA LEU A 133 -15.89 -2.37 -13.34
C LEU A 133 -16.83 -3.52 -12.91
N PHE A 134 -16.43 -4.31 -11.90
CA PHE A 134 -17.25 -5.38 -11.30
C PHE A 134 -18.48 -4.86 -10.51
N SER A 135 -18.57 -3.54 -10.27
CA SER A 135 -19.71 -2.90 -9.57
C SER A 135 -20.71 -2.23 -10.52
N VAL A 136 -20.31 -1.88 -11.75
CA VAL A 136 -21.16 -1.14 -12.72
C VAL A 136 -21.55 -1.93 -13.98
N CYS A 137 -20.90 -3.07 -14.26
CA CYS A 137 -21.15 -3.88 -15.46
C CYS A 137 -22.14 -5.03 -15.24
N HIS A 138 -22.77 -5.48 -16.34
CA HIS A 138 -23.54 -6.71 -16.41
C HIS A 138 -22.72 -7.85 -16.99
N ILE A 139 -21.97 -7.58 -18.06
CA ILE A 139 -21.10 -8.54 -18.73
C ILE A 139 -19.68 -7.99 -18.70
N LEU A 140 -18.72 -8.87 -18.48
CA LEU A 140 -17.30 -8.55 -18.46
C LEU A 140 -16.58 -9.46 -19.45
N ILE A 141 -15.74 -8.86 -20.29
CA ILE A 141 -14.93 -9.55 -21.30
C ILE A 141 -13.46 -9.41 -20.90
N LEU A 142 -12.84 -10.53 -20.54
CA LEU A 142 -11.40 -10.61 -20.31
C LEU A 142 -10.70 -10.93 -21.63
N SER A 143 -9.98 -9.94 -22.16
CA SER A 143 -9.10 -10.09 -23.33
C SER A 143 -7.74 -10.65 -22.90
N HIS A 144 -7.27 -11.70 -23.57
CA HIS A 144 -5.93 -12.24 -23.38
C HIS A 144 -5.27 -12.60 -24.73
N PRO A 145 -3.99 -12.24 -24.98
CA PRO A 145 -3.38 -12.42 -26.28
C PRO A 145 -2.98 -13.88 -26.60
N VAL A 146 -2.85 -14.75 -25.59
CA VAL A 146 -2.31 -16.13 -25.72
C VAL A 146 -3.42 -17.18 -25.50
N PRO A 147 -3.40 -18.36 -26.14
CA PRO A 147 -4.43 -19.39 -25.97
C PRO A 147 -4.18 -20.26 -24.72
N MET A 148 -3.86 -19.63 -23.59
CA MET A 148 -3.66 -20.25 -22.28
C MET A 148 -4.28 -19.37 -21.20
N PHE A 149 -4.83 -19.96 -20.14
CA PHE A 149 -5.30 -19.19 -19.00
C PHE A 149 -4.13 -18.77 -18.12
N ASP A 150 -4.06 -17.48 -17.79
CA ASP A 150 -3.02 -16.92 -16.94
C ASP A 150 -3.42 -16.98 -15.47
N ILE A 151 -2.68 -17.77 -14.69
CA ILE A 151 -2.94 -17.97 -13.26
C ILE A 151 -2.75 -16.70 -12.42
N SER A 152 -2.11 -15.64 -12.95
CA SER A 152 -2.04 -14.34 -12.26
C SER A 152 -3.43 -13.76 -11.99
N TYR A 153 -4.41 -14.06 -12.84
CA TYR A 153 -5.78 -13.58 -12.66
C TYR A 153 -6.48 -14.19 -11.45
N ASP A 154 -6.12 -15.41 -11.04
CA ASP A 154 -6.72 -16.06 -9.87
C ASP A 154 -6.42 -15.28 -8.58
N SER A 155 -5.14 -14.96 -8.37
CA SER A 155 -4.68 -14.05 -7.32
C SER A 155 -5.34 -12.67 -7.43
N LEU A 156 -5.44 -12.12 -8.64
CA LEU A 156 -6.09 -10.82 -8.87
C LEU A 156 -7.58 -10.83 -8.45
N PHE A 157 -8.34 -11.88 -8.78
CA PHE A 157 -9.75 -12.00 -8.40
C PHE A 157 -9.93 -12.12 -6.89
N HIS A 158 -9.01 -12.77 -6.17
CA HIS A 158 -9.01 -12.76 -4.71
C HIS A 158 -8.77 -11.36 -4.13
N HIS A 159 -7.80 -10.59 -4.65
CA HIS A 159 -7.58 -9.21 -4.22
C HIS A 159 -8.80 -8.32 -4.48
N ILE A 160 -9.41 -8.41 -5.66
CA ILE A 160 -10.64 -7.69 -6.03
C ILE A 160 -11.81 -8.05 -5.08
N SER A 161 -12.02 -9.34 -4.80
CA SER A 161 -13.10 -9.81 -3.92
C SER A 161 -12.90 -9.33 -2.47
N ASN A 162 -11.66 -9.40 -1.96
CA ASN A 162 -11.30 -8.90 -0.63
C ASN A 162 -11.49 -7.38 -0.52
N PHE A 163 -11.03 -6.61 -1.52
CA PHE A 163 -11.17 -5.15 -1.55
C PHE A 163 -12.65 -4.74 -1.64
N ARG A 164 -13.43 -5.35 -2.55
CA ARG A 164 -14.87 -5.11 -2.66
C ARG A 164 -15.60 -5.39 -1.34
N THR A 165 -15.22 -6.44 -0.62
CA THR A 165 -15.85 -6.77 0.68
C THR A 165 -15.59 -5.70 1.73
N LYS A 166 -14.39 -5.12 1.79
CA LYS A 166 -14.07 -3.98 2.66
C LYS A 166 -14.77 -2.68 2.24
N LEU A 167 -14.89 -2.44 0.92
CA LEU A 167 -15.49 -1.23 0.35
C LEU A 167 -17.03 -1.25 0.36
N MET A 168 -17.64 -2.43 0.53
CA MET A 168 -19.08 -2.65 0.50
C MET A 168 -19.93 -1.74 1.41
N PRO A 169 -19.53 -1.42 2.66
CA PRO A 169 -20.30 -0.49 3.50
C PRO A 169 -20.35 0.91 2.89
N LEU A 170 -19.22 1.40 2.38
CA LEU A 170 -19.12 2.75 1.81
C LEU A 170 -19.91 2.86 0.50
N ILE A 171 -19.89 1.81 -0.33
CA ILE A 171 -20.72 1.70 -1.53
C ILE A 171 -22.22 1.73 -1.18
N LYS A 172 -22.63 1.05 -0.10
CA LYS A 172 -24.04 1.03 0.35
C LYS A 172 -24.55 2.40 0.74
N ASP A 173 -23.75 3.16 1.49
CA ASP A 173 -24.12 4.49 1.96
C ASP A 173 -24.33 5.44 0.78
N ILE A 174 -23.41 5.46 -0.21
CA ILE A 174 -23.54 6.28 -1.42
C ILE A 174 -24.70 5.84 -2.32
N LEU A 175 -24.87 4.53 -2.53
CA LEU A 175 -25.95 4.02 -3.39
C LEU A 175 -27.34 4.21 -2.77
N LYS A 176 -27.45 4.38 -1.46
CA LYS A 176 -28.72 4.72 -0.79
C LYS A 176 -29.21 6.13 -1.12
N ASP A 177 -28.28 7.06 -1.39
CA ASP A 177 -28.59 8.42 -1.85
C ASP A 177 -28.83 8.47 -3.38
N CYS A 178 -28.56 7.36 -4.09
CA CYS A 178 -28.90 7.17 -5.48
C CYS A 178 -30.31 6.54 -5.63
N THR A 179 -31.04 6.93 -6.68
CA THR A 179 -32.38 6.39 -6.99
C THR A 179 -32.29 5.04 -7.71
N VAL A 180 -31.65 4.06 -7.06
CA VAL A 180 -31.49 2.67 -7.54
C VAL A 180 -32.41 1.72 -6.78
N GLY A 181 -32.75 0.58 -7.39
CA GLY A 181 -33.57 -0.44 -6.76
C GLY A 181 -32.92 -1.07 -5.53
N ARG A 182 -33.77 -1.71 -4.70
CA ARG A 182 -33.40 -2.19 -3.37
C ARG A 182 -32.24 -3.20 -3.42
N ASP A 183 -32.27 -4.09 -4.39
CA ASP A 183 -31.26 -5.14 -4.51
C ASP A 183 -29.92 -4.62 -5.02
N TRP A 184 -29.91 -3.55 -5.84
CA TRP A 184 -28.67 -2.93 -6.31
C TRP A 184 -27.90 -2.32 -5.14
N TRP A 185 -28.50 -1.41 -4.37
CA TRP A 185 -27.77 -0.77 -3.26
C TRP A 185 -27.38 -1.78 -2.16
N VAL A 186 -28.23 -2.77 -1.86
CA VAL A 186 -27.90 -3.83 -0.87
C VAL A 186 -26.73 -4.72 -1.29
N ASN A 187 -26.50 -4.92 -2.60
CA ASN A 187 -25.41 -5.73 -3.13
C ASN A 187 -24.23 -4.92 -3.70
N GLY A 188 -24.36 -3.60 -3.82
CA GLY A 188 -23.35 -2.71 -4.40
C GLY A 188 -23.18 -2.83 -5.92
N ARG A 189 -24.11 -3.48 -6.64
CA ARG A 189 -24.03 -3.75 -8.10
C ARG A 189 -25.41 -4.13 -8.68
N PRO A 190 -25.68 -3.91 -9.99
CA PRO A 190 -26.98 -4.21 -10.59
C PRO A 190 -27.26 -5.72 -10.72
N CYS A 191 -26.21 -6.52 -10.94
CA CYS A 191 -26.25 -7.97 -10.93
C CYS A 191 -24.83 -8.52 -10.62
N PRO A 192 -24.65 -9.80 -10.25
CA PRO A 192 -23.34 -10.43 -10.30
C PRO A 192 -22.92 -10.59 -11.78
N PRO A 193 -21.86 -9.91 -12.25
CA PRO A 193 -21.56 -9.86 -13.68
C PRO A 193 -21.11 -11.22 -14.22
N ARG A 194 -21.43 -11.51 -15.49
CA ARG A 194 -20.90 -12.68 -16.20
C ARG A 194 -19.51 -12.40 -16.76
N LEU A 195 -18.55 -13.28 -16.50
CA LEU A 195 -17.20 -13.19 -17.07
C LEU A 195 -17.06 -14.08 -18.31
N LEU A 196 -16.83 -13.45 -19.45
CA LEU A 196 -16.53 -14.07 -20.74
C LEU A 196 -15.03 -13.88 -21.06
N PHE A 197 -14.43 -14.85 -21.75
CA PHE A 197 -13.02 -14.83 -22.11
C PHE A 197 -12.85 -14.73 -23.62
N VAL A 198 -12.07 -13.75 -24.07
CA VAL A 198 -11.76 -13.53 -25.48
C VAL A 198 -10.26 -13.69 -25.68
N ILE A 199 -9.89 -14.75 -26.39
CA ILE A 199 -8.50 -15.07 -26.72
C ILE A 199 -8.20 -14.56 -28.12
N GLN A 200 -7.20 -13.69 -28.23
CA GLN A 200 -6.90 -13.00 -29.49
C GLN A 200 -6.17 -13.93 -30.48
N LYS A 201 -5.07 -14.56 -30.05
CA LYS A 201 -4.23 -15.42 -30.90
C LYS A 201 -4.46 -16.91 -30.59
N SER A 202 -4.56 -17.72 -31.63
CA SER A 202 -4.24 -19.15 -31.56
C SER A 202 -3.45 -19.55 -32.81
N HIS A 203 -2.57 -20.52 -32.66
CA HIS A 203 -1.80 -21.08 -33.77
C HIS A 203 -2.57 -22.16 -34.55
N LEU A 204 -3.75 -22.57 -34.05
CA LEU A 204 -4.59 -23.57 -34.70
C LEU A 204 -5.40 -22.96 -35.83
N SER A 205 -5.27 -23.50 -37.04
CA SER A 205 -6.16 -23.16 -38.15
C SER A 205 -7.54 -23.78 -37.92
N ASN A 206 -8.60 -23.11 -38.38
CA ASN A 206 -9.97 -23.64 -38.31
C ASN A 206 -10.32 -24.55 -39.51
N LYS A 207 -9.34 -24.93 -40.35
CA LYS A 207 -9.55 -25.95 -41.39
C LYS A 207 -9.76 -27.31 -40.71
N LYS A 208 -10.78 -28.04 -41.13
CA LYS A 208 -10.82 -29.49 -40.90
C LYS A 208 -9.63 -30.10 -41.64
N SER A 209 -8.95 -31.06 -41.03
CA SER A 209 -7.95 -31.89 -41.72
C SER A 209 -8.68 -32.80 -42.72
N SER A 210 -8.81 -32.36 -43.97
CA SER A 210 -9.35 -33.15 -45.08
C SER A 210 -8.32 -34.16 -45.58
N GLU A 211 -7.81 -34.98 -44.67
CA GLU A 211 -6.86 -36.07 -44.93
C GLU A 211 -6.97 -37.09 -43.78
N ALA A 212 -8.07 -37.83 -43.83
CA ALA A 212 -8.30 -39.04 -43.05
C ALA A 212 -9.35 -39.88 -43.78
N THR A 213 -8.88 -40.64 -44.77
CA THR A 213 -9.62 -41.80 -45.28
C THR A 213 -9.81 -42.78 -44.14
N GLY A 214 -11.05 -43.01 -43.71
CA GLY A 214 -11.35 -43.95 -42.63
C GLY A 214 -12.45 -43.51 -41.68
N ASP A 215 -13.62 -44.09 -41.92
CA ASP A 215 -14.69 -44.39 -40.96
C ASP A 215 -15.60 -43.24 -40.42
N SER A 216 -16.90 -43.49 -40.57
CA SER A 216 -17.99 -42.52 -40.44
C SER A 216 -18.92 -42.88 -39.28
N SER A 217 -18.63 -42.37 -38.07
CA SER A 217 -19.58 -42.51 -36.94
C SER A 217 -19.62 -41.35 -35.93
N LYS A 218 -18.60 -40.50 -35.84
CA LYS A 218 -18.61 -39.31 -34.95
C LYS A 218 -17.99 -38.10 -35.65
N LYS A 219 -18.82 -37.10 -35.99
CA LYS A 219 -18.37 -35.78 -36.52
C LYS A 219 -17.49 -35.08 -35.47
N LYS A 220 -16.18 -35.34 -35.48
CA LYS A 220 -15.20 -34.72 -34.56
C LYS A 220 -15.31 -33.19 -34.68
N LYS A 221 -15.60 -32.51 -33.56
CA LYS A 221 -15.69 -31.04 -33.49
C LYS A 221 -14.41 -30.41 -34.07
N PRO A 222 -14.49 -29.26 -34.77
CA PRO A 222 -13.30 -28.61 -35.35
C PRO A 222 -12.28 -28.26 -34.27
N PRO A 223 -10.97 -28.22 -34.58
CA PRO A 223 -9.91 -28.11 -33.59
C PRO A 223 -10.04 -26.85 -32.71
N LEU A 224 -10.51 -25.73 -33.28
CA LEU A 224 -10.76 -24.49 -32.54
C LEU A 224 -11.88 -24.64 -31.50
N LYS A 225 -13.01 -25.27 -31.85
CA LYS A 225 -14.09 -25.55 -30.89
C LYS A 225 -13.64 -26.55 -29.82
N ARG A 226 -12.83 -27.56 -30.17
CA ARG A 226 -12.23 -28.47 -29.17
C ARG A 226 -11.36 -27.72 -28.17
N LEU A 227 -10.53 -26.79 -28.64
CA LEU A 227 -9.70 -25.93 -27.77
C LEU A 227 -10.56 -25.04 -26.87
N GLN A 228 -11.63 -24.42 -27.39
CA GLN A 228 -12.59 -23.64 -26.59
C GLN A 228 -13.15 -24.48 -25.42
N HIS A 229 -13.74 -25.64 -25.70
CA HIS A 229 -14.27 -26.53 -24.66
C HIS A 229 -13.20 -26.97 -23.64
N THR A 230 -11.97 -27.27 -24.08
CA THR A 230 -10.87 -27.62 -23.17
C THR A 230 -10.46 -26.44 -22.27
N LEU A 231 -10.47 -25.21 -22.80
CA LEU A 231 -10.17 -24.01 -22.02
C LEU A 231 -11.31 -23.66 -21.06
N GLU A 232 -12.57 -23.83 -21.46
CA GLU A 232 -13.74 -23.70 -20.58
C GLU A 232 -13.63 -24.65 -19.37
N ASP A 233 -13.36 -25.94 -19.62
CA ASP A 233 -13.14 -26.95 -18.57
C ASP A 233 -11.95 -26.59 -17.65
N GLN A 234 -10.85 -26.07 -18.21
CA GLN A 234 -9.67 -25.69 -17.43
C GLN A 234 -9.93 -24.46 -16.57
N ILE A 235 -10.48 -23.39 -17.14
CA ILE A 235 -10.81 -22.15 -16.44
C ILE A 235 -11.81 -22.43 -15.31
N TYR A 236 -12.87 -23.20 -15.60
CA TYR A 236 -13.85 -23.58 -14.59
C TYR A 236 -13.21 -24.35 -13.44
N LYS A 237 -12.37 -25.36 -13.72
CA LYS A 237 -11.68 -26.15 -12.68
C LYS A 237 -10.73 -25.30 -11.83
N ILE A 238 -9.96 -24.39 -12.45
CA ILE A 238 -9.03 -23.52 -11.73
C ILE A 238 -9.80 -22.58 -10.77
N LEU A 239 -10.74 -21.79 -11.30
CA LEU A 239 -11.53 -20.82 -10.52
C LEU A 239 -12.43 -21.49 -9.46
N ARG A 240 -12.78 -22.76 -9.66
CA ARG A 240 -13.53 -23.55 -8.70
C ARG A 240 -12.65 -24.08 -7.57
N ASN A 241 -11.44 -24.54 -7.89
CA ASN A 241 -10.47 -25.03 -6.91
C ASN A 241 -9.92 -23.91 -6.02
N SER A 242 -9.68 -22.72 -6.57
CA SER A 242 -9.29 -21.52 -5.81
C SER A 242 -10.44 -20.92 -4.98
N ARG A 243 -11.68 -21.38 -5.20
CA ARG A 243 -12.92 -20.89 -4.56
C ARG A 243 -13.34 -19.47 -4.96
N VAL A 244 -12.81 -18.93 -6.06
CA VAL A 244 -13.34 -17.70 -6.70
C VAL A 244 -14.79 -17.92 -7.14
N LEU A 245 -15.12 -19.11 -7.65
CA LEU A 245 -16.49 -19.53 -8.01
C LEU A 245 -17.12 -20.44 -6.95
N THR A 246 -18.02 -19.90 -6.13
CA THR A 246 -18.80 -20.66 -5.12
C THR A 246 -20.13 -21.19 -5.68
N ASN A 247 -20.93 -21.91 -4.88
CA ASN A 247 -22.28 -22.34 -5.27
C ASN A 247 -23.29 -21.19 -5.34
N ASN A 248 -23.04 -20.09 -4.61
CA ASN A 248 -23.98 -18.98 -4.50
C ASN A 248 -23.47 -17.78 -5.32
N ALA A 249 -24.06 -17.57 -6.49
CA ALA A 249 -23.74 -16.46 -7.39
C ALA A 249 -23.86 -15.07 -6.73
N VAL A 250 -24.70 -14.90 -5.71
CA VAL A 250 -24.91 -13.61 -5.01
C VAL A 250 -23.66 -13.18 -4.23
N HIS A 251 -22.89 -14.12 -3.68
CA HIS A 251 -21.65 -13.82 -2.96
C HIS A 251 -20.39 -13.87 -3.83
N CYS A 252 -20.46 -14.48 -5.01
CA CYS A 252 -19.35 -14.49 -5.97
C CYS A 252 -19.03 -13.06 -6.48
N LEU A 253 -17.78 -12.87 -6.92
CA LEU A 253 -17.36 -11.65 -7.62
C LEU A 253 -18.04 -11.56 -9.01
N PHE A 254 -18.09 -12.69 -9.72
CA PHE A 254 -18.71 -12.87 -11.03
C PHE A 254 -19.29 -14.27 -11.19
N THR A 255 -20.08 -14.50 -12.23
CA THR A 255 -20.57 -15.83 -12.64
C THR A 255 -19.94 -16.29 -13.95
N VAL A 256 -20.00 -17.61 -14.18
CA VAL A 256 -19.65 -18.27 -15.43
C VAL A 256 -20.82 -19.17 -15.81
N PRO A 257 -21.36 -19.08 -17.04
CA PRO A 257 -22.55 -19.84 -17.42
C PRO A 257 -22.23 -21.35 -17.56
N PRO A 258 -23.10 -22.25 -17.08
CA PRO A 258 -22.83 -23.70 -17.14
C PRO A 258 -23.16 -24.34 -18.49
N ASN A 259 -24.14 -23.79 -19.23
CA ASN A 259 -24.71 -24.39 -20.44
C ASN A 259 -24.51 -23.53 -21.72
N GLN A 260 -23.89 -22.35 -21.59
CA GLN A 260 -23.58 -21.45 -22.70
C GLN A 260 -22.06 -21.35 -22.87
N ALA A 261 -21.59 -21.16 -24.09
CA ALA A 261 -20.16 -20.94 -24.34
C ALA A 261 -19.72 -19.65 -23.65
N PHE A 262 -18.53 -19.65 -23.03
CA PHE A 262 -17.97 -18.47 -22.38
C PHE A 262 -16.51 -18.19 -22.77
N VAL A 263 -15.90 -19.02 -23.63
CA VAL A 263 -14.58 -18.78 -24.23
C VAL A 263 -14.70 -18.63 -25.76
N HIS A 264 -14.34 -17.46 -26.27
CA HIS A 264 -14.23 -17.20 -27.72
C HIS A 264 -12.75 -17.04 -28.14
N ILE A 265 -12.41 -17.45 -29.38
CA ILE A 265 -11.05 -17.35 -29.92
C ILE A 265 -11.08 -16.65 -31.29
N MET A 266 -10.53 -15.43 -31.36
CA MET A 266 -10.62 -14.53 -32.51
C MET A 266 -9.58 -14.77 -33.61
N THR A 267 -9.11 -16.00 -33.82
CA THR A 267 -7.94 -16.27 -34.69
C THR A 267 -8.06 -15.75 -36.12
N LYS A 268 -9.27 -15.74 -36.71
CA LYS A 268 -9.48 -15.18 -38.05
C LYS A 268 -9.39 -13.64 -38.01
N GLN A 269 -10.15 -13.02 -37.11
CA GLN A 269 -10.25 -11.58 -36.96
C GLN A 269 -8.92 -10.95 -36.55
N TYR A 270 -8.14 -11.63 -35.69
CA TYR A 270 -6.80 -11.22 -35.28
C TYR A 270 -5.83 -11.17 -36.47
N ASN A 271 -5.89 -12.17 -37.36
CA ASN A 271 -5.04 -12.20 -38.54
C ASN A 271 -5.46 -11.18 -39.59
N GLN A 272 -6.76 -10.93 -39.78
CA GLN A 272 -7.28 -9.83 -40.61
C GLN A 272 -6.79 -8.48 -40.09
N VAL A 273 -7.05 -8.18 -38.82
CA VAL A 273 -6.61 -6.93 -38.15
C VAL A 273 -5.09 -6.76 -38.23
N LYS A 274 -4.30 -7.81 -37.99
CA LYS A 274 -2.84 -7.75 -38.13
C LYS A 274 -2.34 -7.53 -39.58
N GLN A 275 -3.18 -7.79 -40.58
CA GLN A 275 -2.87 -7.54 -42.00
C GLN A 275 -3.43 -6.21 -42.53
N GLU A 276 -4.48 -5.68 -41.89
CA GLU A 276 -5.24 -4.49 -42.30
C GLU A 276 -4.92 -3.24 -41.47
N GLU A 277 -4.83 -3.36 -40.13
CA GLU A 277 -4.55 -2.24 -39.19
C GLU A 277 -3.06 -1.99 -38.96
N ASP A 278 -2.18 -2.88 -39.44
CA ASP A 278 -0.74 -2.59 -39.61
C ASP A 278 -0.58 -1.82 -40.93
N PRO A 279 -0.37 -0.48 -40.92
CA PRO A 279 -0.44 0.32 -42.13
C PRO A 279 0.67 -0.04 -43.11
N ILE A 280 1.82 -0.51 -42.61
CA ILE A 280 2.95 -0.93 -43.43
C ILE A 280 2.61 -2.25 -44.13
N LYS A 281 2.11 -3.26 -43.41
CA LYS A 281 1.69 -4.53 -44.04
C LYS A 281 0.46 -4.38 -44.93
N GLY A 282 -0.51 -3.55 -44.55
CA GLY A 282 -1.67 -3.23 -45.36
C GLY A 282 -1.25 -2.62 -46.70
N MET A 283 -0.38 -1.60 -46.66
CA MET A 283 0.17 -0.97 -47.85
C MET A 283 1.05 -1.92 -48.69
N LEU A 284 1.89 -2.75 -48.06
CA LEU A 284 2.68 -3.78 -48.77
C LEU A 284 1.80 -4.86 -49.41
N ASN A 285 0.70 -5.26 -48.77
CA ASN A 285 -0.29 -6.20 -49.33
C ASN A 285 -1.08 -5.58 -50.48
N LEU A 286 -1.45 -4.29 -50.38
CA LEU A 286 -2.08 -3.55 -51.47
C LEU A 286 -1.12 -3.37 -52.65
N LEU A 287 0.14 -3.05 -52.39
CA LEU A 287 1.19 -2.96 -53.42
C LEU A 287 1.40 -4.33 -54.08
N ARG A 288 1.53 -5.40 -53.29
CA ARG A 288 1.62 -6.78 -53.83
C ARG A 288 0.44 -7.11 -54.73
N LYS A 289 -0.79 -6.90 -54.27
CA LYS A 289 -2.01 -7.14 -55.07
C LYS A 289 -2.00 -6.28 -56.34
N SER A 290 -1.62 -5.01 -56.25
CA SER A 290 -1.52 -4.11 -57.39
C SER A 290 -0.49 -4.59 -58.43
N CYS A 291 0.68 -5.06 -57.97
CA CYS A 291 1.71 -5.65 -58.82
C CYS A 291 1.28 -6.98 -59.44
N GLU A 292 0.57 -7.83 -58.69
CA GLU A 292 -0.04 -9.08 -59.23
C GLU A 292 -1.05 -8.75 -60.33
N THR A 293 -1.95 -7.77 -60.11
CA THR A 293 -2.92 -7.32 -61.14
C THR A 293 -2.27 -6.67 -62.36
N HIS A 294 -1.09 -6.06 -62.21
CA HIS A 294 -0.32 -5.48 -63.32
C HIS A 294 0.54 -6.49 -64.09
N ARG A 295 0.68 -7.73 -63.59
CA ARG A 295 1.54 -8.77 -64.18
C ARG A 295 0.78 -9.74 -65.08
N ASP A 296 -0.53 -9.85 -64.94
CA ASP A 296 -1.40 -10.60 -65.85
C ASP A 296 -1.75 -9.76 -67.09
N PRO A 297 -1.25 -10.09 -68.31
CA PRO A 297 -1.53 -9.32 -69.52
C PRO A 297 -3.00 -9.41 -69.99
N THR A 298 -3.79 -10.33 -69.42
CA THR A 298 -5.24 -10.48 -69.64
C THR A 298 -6.10 -9.83 -68.54
N ALA A 299 -5.49 -9.41 -67.42
CA ALA A 299 -6.21 -8.74 -66.34
C ALA A 299 -6.47 -7.28 -66.71
N LYS A 300 -7.67 -7.01 -67.25
CA LYS A 300 -8.18 -5.64 -67.46
C LYS A 300 -7.98 -4.82 -66.18
N SER A 301 -7.20 -3.74 -66.28
CA SER A 301 -6.87 -2.88 -65.14
C SER A 301 -8.14 -2.37 -64.45
N ARG A 302 -8.08 -2.07 -63.15
CA ARG A 302 -9.25 -1.58 -62.40
C ARG A 302 -9.87 -0.33 -63.05
N ALA A 303 -9.03 0.54 -63.61
CA ALA A 303 -9.47 1.69 -64.39
C ALA A 303 -10.20 1.29 -65.68
N TYR A 304 -9.69 0.31 -66.43
CA TYR A 304 -10.36 -0.20 -67.64
C TYR A 304 -11.72 -0.83 -67.32
N ARG A 305 -11.84 -1.62 -66.25
CA ARG A 305 -13.13 -2.18 -65.81
C ARG A 305 -14.15 -1.09 -65.43
N LEU A 306 -13.71 -0.02 -64.77
CA LEU A 306 -14.57 1.13 -64.42
C LEU A 306 -15.00 1.96 -65.64
N LEU A 307 -14.28 1.87 -66.76
CA LEU A 307 -14.57 2.59 -68.00
C LEU A 307 -15.40 1.78 -69.01
N THR A 308 -15.42 0.43 -68.90
CA THR A 308 -16.09 -0.44 -69.89
C THR A 308 -17.38 -1.11 -69.42
N ASN A 309 -17.67 -1.11 -68.11
CA ASN A 309 -18.95 -1.63 -67.61
C ASN A 309 -19.94 -0.46 -67.40
N PRO A 310 -21.17 -0.52 -67.95
CA PRO A 310 -22.19 0.49 -67.65
C PRO A 310 -22.62 0.41 -66.17
N PRO A 311 -23.15 1.49 -65.56
CA PRO A 311 -23.31 1.59 -64.10
C PRO A 311 -24.36 0.66 -63.48
N THR A 312 -25.07 -0.13 -64.27
CA THR A 312 -26.26 -0.92 -63.89
C THR A 312 -25.98 -2.40 -63.66
N GLN A 313 -24.74 -2.87 -63.84
CA GLN A 313 -24.31 -4.20 -63.42
C GLN A 313 -23.19 -4.07 -62.38
N TRP A 314 -23.60 -3.62 -61.20
CA TRP A 314 -22.98 -4.13 -59.99
C TRP A 314 -23.40 -5.60 -59.96
N GLU A 315 -22.44 -6.51 -60.11
CA GLU A 315 -22.68 -7.86 -59.63
C GLU A 315 -22.95 -7.71 -58.13
N ASP A 316 -24.18 -7.98 -57.71
CA ASP A 316 -24.49 -8.40 -56.35
C ASP A 316 -23.78 -9.74 -56.14
N GLY A 317 -22.45 -9.69 -56.08
CA GLY A 317 -21.62 -10.80 -55.67
C GLY A 317 -22.05 -11.12 -54.26
N GLU A 318 -22.77 -12.23 -54.13
CA GLU A 318 -23.53 -12.62 -52.93
C GLU A 318 -22.80 -12.12 -51.69
N GLU A 319 -23.39 -11.12 -51.01
CA GLU A 319 -22.87 -10.68 -49.72
C GLU A 319 -23.10 -11.83 -48.74
N ASP A 320 -22.16 -12.77 -48.77
CA ASP A 320 -21.93 -13.83 -47.80
C ASP A 320 -22.12 -13.17 -46.44
N VAL A 321 -23.27 -13.45 -45.82
CA VAL A 321 -23.76 -12.69 -44.66
C VAL A 321 -22.61 -12.61 -43.68
N LYS A 322 -22.17 -11.38 -43.37
CA LYS A 322 -21.00 -11.13 -42.51
C LYS A 322 -21.35 -11.55 -41.08
N GLU A 323 -21.38 -12.86 -40.83
CA GLU A 323 -21.46 -13.48 -39.52
C GLU A 323 -20.30 -12.94 -38.70
N ASN A 324 -20.61 -11.98 -37.83
CA ASN A 324 -19.65 -11.40 -36.90
C ASN A 324 -19.52 -12.38 -35.73
N PRO A 325 -18.54 -13.29 -35.69
CA PRO A 325 -18.63 -14.49 -34.84
C PRO A 325 -18.44 -14.17 -33.36
N ILE A 326 -17.99 -12.94 -33.07
CA ILE A 326 -17.91 -12.36 -31.73
C ILE A 326 -19.21 -11.68 -31.31
N TRP A 327 -19.98 -11.12 -32.25
CA TRP A 327 -21.31 -10.60 -31.98
C TRP A 327 -22.26 -11.76 -31.65
N ASP A 328 -22.27 -12.84 -32.45
CA ASP A 328 -23.11 -14.02 -32.20
C ASP A 328 -22.78 -14.73 -30.86
N PHE A 329 -21.54 -14.56 -30.38
CA PHE A 329 -21.10 -15.02 -29.06
C PHE A 329 -21.60 -14.11 -27.93
N LEU A 330 -21.56 -12.78 -28.13
CA LEU A 330 -22.03 -11.82 -27.12
C LEU A 330 -23.57 -11.72 -27.07
N SER A 331 -24.25 -11.85 -28.21
CA SER A 331 -25.70 -11.63 -28.35
C SER A 331 -26.49 -12.56 -27.43
N GLN A 332 -26.10 -13.85 -27.39
CA GLN A 332 -26.65 -14.88 -26.51
C GLN A 332 -26.63 -14.53 -25.01
N HIS A 333 -25.74 -13.63 -24.60
CA HIS A 333 -25.67 -13.13 -23.21
C HIS A 333 -26.37 -11.78 -23.04
N THR A 334 -26.32 -10.89 -24.03
CA THR A 334 -27.03 -9.59 -23.96
C THR A 334 -28.54 -9.73 -24.13
N GLU A 335 -29.00 -10.69 -24.93
CA GLU A 335 -30.44 -11.00 -25.10
C GLU A 335 -31.06 -11.35 -23.74
N LEU A 336 -30.40 -12.17 -22.91
CA LEU A 336 -30.87 -12.52 -21.57
C LEU A 336 -30.98 -11.31 -20.60
N VAL A 337 -30.18 -10.26 -20.84
CA VAL A 337 -30.25 -8.99 -20.10
C VAL A 337 -31.47 -8.18 -20.57
N PHE A 338 -31.67 -8.03 -21.88
CA PHE A 338 -32.81 -7.29 -22.45
C PHE A 338 -34.15 -8.00 -22.23
N GLU A 339 -34.19 -9.34 -22.21
CA GLU A 339 -35.36 -10.15 -21.85
C GLU A 339 -35.69 -10.10 -20.34
N LYS A 340 -34.86 -9.43 -19.52
CA LYS A 340 -35.01 -9.30 -18.05
C LYS A 340 -35.06 -10.65 -17.30
N LYS A 341 -34.57 -11.74 -17.92
CA LYS A 341 -34.51 -13.08 -17.31
C LYS A 341 -33.39 -13.22 -16.28
N GLY A 342 -32.37 -12.37 -16.36
CA GLY A 342 -31.22 -12.33 -15.47
C GLY A 342 -30.28 -13.52 -15.60
N PHE A 343 -29.25 -13.58 -14.74
CA PHE A 343 -28.17 -14.57 -14.82
C PHE A 343 -28.33 -15.71 -13.82
N ARG A 344 -29.11 -16.73 -14.20
CA ARG A 344 -29.42 -17.91 -13.37
C ARG A 344 -28.27 -18.95 -13.36
N ASP A 345 -27.08 -18.51 -12.99
CA ASP A 345 -25.84 -19.31 -13.06
C ASP A 345 -25.49 -20.03 -11.74
N SER A 346 -26.35 -19.96 -10.72
CA SER A 346 -26.18 -20.63 -9.43
C SER A 346 -26.21 -22.17 -9.59
N VAL A 347 -25.07 -22.83 -9.41
CA VAL A 347 -24.95 -24.30 -9.48
C VAL A 347 -25.03 -24.89 -8.06
N GLY A 348 -26.10 -25.60 -7.75
CA GLY A 348 -26.31 -26.25 -6.45
C GLY A 348 -27.67 -26.94 -6.35
N ARG A 349 -27.92 -27.67 -5.24
CA ARG A 349 -29.20 -28.39 -5.03
C ARG A 349 -30.41 -27.45 -4.96
N ASN A 350 -30.24 -26.26 -4.35
CA ASN A 350 -31.25 -25.21 -4.28
C ASN A 350 -30.66 -23.92 -4.88
N PRO A 351 -30.88 -23.62 -6.18
CA PRO A 351 -30.43 -22.38 -6.79
C PRO A 351 -31.28 -21.20 -6.31
N LEU A 352 -30.69 -20.33 -5.48
CA LEU A 352 -31.31 -19.06 -5.10
C LEU A 352 -31.37 -18.11 -6.31
N PRO A 353 -32.46 -17.36 -6.50
CA PRO A 353 -32.55 -16.34 -7.53
C PRO A 353 -31.53 -15.23 -7.27
N THR A 354 -30.81 -14.83 -8.32
CA THR A 354 -29.86 -13.72 -8.30
C THR A 354 -30.58 -12.38 -8.44
N HIS A 355 -30.12 -11.36 -7.73
CA HIS A 355 -30.54 -9.98 -8.02
C HIS A 355 -30.16 -9.59 -9.45
N PHE A 356 -31.04 -8.87 -10.11
CA PHE A 356 -30.86 -8.35 -11.45
C PHE A 356 -31.73 -7.11 -11.63
N GLU A 357 -31.11 -5.99 -11.99
CA GLU A 357 -31.76 -4.71 -12.27
C GLU A 357 -31.21 -4.16 -13.58
N LEU A 358 -32.08 -3.74 -14.51
CA LEU A 358 -31.69 -3.15 -15.79
C LEU A 358 -31.76 -1.62 -15.69
N PRO A 359 -30.63 -0.90 -15.70
CA PRO A 359 -30.63 0.54 -15.48
C PRO A 359 -31.03 1.34 -16.72
N THR A 360 -31.61 2.53 -16.48
CA THR A 360 -31.62 3.60 -17.48
C THR A 360 -30.24 4.25 -17.58
N LEU A 361 -29.88 4.74 -18.76
CA LEU A 361 -28.58 5.37 -19.00
C LEU A 361 -28.31 6.55 -18.05
N LYS A 362 -29.32 7.39 -17.77
CA LYS A 362 -29.21 8.50 -16.81
C LYS A 362 -28.85 8.04 -15.39
N ASN A 363 -29.56 7.04 -14.87
CA ASN A 363 -29.32 6.54 -13.52
C ASN A 363 -27.96 5.83 -13.44
N TRP A 364 -27.58 5.11 -14.50
CA TRP A 364 -26.28 4.46 -14.58
C TRP A 364 -25.11 5.46 -14.59
N ILE A 365 -25.21 6.55 -15.37
CA ILE A 365 -24.18 7.60 -15.39
C ILE A 365 -24.02 8.25 -14.00
N LYS A 366 -25.13 8.61 -13.34
CA LYS A 366 -25.09 9.17 -11.97
C LYS A 366 -24.39 8.22 -11.00
N VAL A 367 -24.76 6.94 -11.01
CA VAL A 367 -24.14 5.91 -10.14
C VAL A 367 -22.66 5.72 -10.47
N ALA A 368 -22.29 5.68 -11.75
CA ALA A 368 -20.90 5.55 -12.17
C ALA A 368 -20.05 6.75 -11.74
N ASN A 369 -20.59 7.98 -11.80
CA ASN A 369 -19.90 9.19 -11.38
C ASN A 369 -19.68 9.24 -9.85
N GLU A 370 -20.67 8.84 -9.03
CA GLU A 370 -20.51 8.78 -7.57
C GLU A 370 -19.58 7.62 -7.11
N LEU A 371 -19.62 6.47 -7.78
CA LEU A 371 -18.67 5.38 -7.52
C LEU A 371 -17.25 5.75 -7.97
N HIS A 372 -17.10 6.52 -9.05
CA HIS A 372 -15.81 7.05 -9.49
C HIS A 372 -15.26 8.07 -8.49
N ARG A 373 -16.11 8.96 -7.95
CA ARG A 373 -15.78 9.88 -6.86
C ARG A 373 -15.20 9.11 -5.66
N LEU A 374 -15.89 8.09 -5.16
CA LEU A 374 -15.40 7.27 -4.05
C LEU A 374 -14.05 6.60 -4.36
N MET A 375 -13.88 6.03 -5.55
CA MET A 375 -12.70 5.19 -5.83
C MET A 375 -11.47 5.97 -6.32
N PHE A 376 -11.64 7.12 -6.97
CA PHE A 376 -10.55 7.84 -7.65
C PHE A 376 -10.35 9.30 -7.26
N SER A 377 -11.34 9.99 -6.67
CA SER A 377 -11.16 11.40 -6.34
C SER A 377 -10.33 11.58 -5.05
N THR A 378 -9.31 12.45 -5.12
CA THR A 378 -8.40 12.78 -4.00
C THR A 378 -8.77 14.11 -3.34
N SER A 379 -9.77 14.82 -3.86
CA SER A 379 -10.23 16.11 -3.33
C SER A 379 -11.73 16.27 -3.52
N LEU A 380 -12.43 16.77 -2.49
CA LEU A 380 -13.77 17.37 -2.57
C LEU A 380 -14.08 18.19 -1.32
N LYS A 381 -15.11 19.04 -1.41
CA LYS A 381 -15.18 20.34 -0.71
C LYS A 381 -16.07 20.34 0.56
N ILE A 382 -16.30 19.19 1.21
CA ILE A 382 -17.32 19.05 2.28
C ILE A 382 -16.79 18.19 3.44
N GLU A 383 -16.99 18.64 4.69
CA GLU A 383 -16.50 17.99 5.92
C GLU A 383 -16.96 16.53 6.09
N LYS A 384 -18.19 16.20 5.65
CA LYS A 384 -18.70 14.81 5.67
C LYS A 384 -17.92 13.85 4.75
N ASP A 385 -17.32 14.38 3.68
CA ASP A 385 -16.56 13.57 2.72
C ASP A 385 -15.15 13.26 3.25
N GLU A 386 -14.59 14.07 4.16
CA GLU A 386 -13.22 13.87 4.66
C GLU A 386 -13.08 12.59 5.49
N ALA A 387 -14.04 12.31 6.38
CA ALA A 387 -14.06 11.07 7.14
C ALA A 387 -14.29 9.82 6.26
N LEU A 388 -15.02 9.97 5.14
CA LEU A 388 -15.23 8.92 4.15
C LEU A 388 -13.95 8.67 3.32
N LEU A 389 -13.26 9.75 2.93
CA LEU A 389 -11.99 9.72 2.21
C LEU A 389 -10.88 9.10 3.06
N ALA A 390 -10.78 9.47 4.34
CA ALA A 390 -9.81 8.91 5.28
C ALA A 390 -9.98 7.38 5.43
N LYS A 391 -11.22 6.90 5.62
CA LYS A 391 -11.52 5.45 5.64
C LYS A 391 -11.18 4.77 4.31
N THR A 392 -11.46 5.43 3.19
CA THR A 392 -11.16 4.88 1.86
C THR A 392 -9.65 4.80 1.63
N ALA A 393 -8.90 5.82 2.03
CA ALA A 393 -7.43 5.83 1.99
C ALA A 393 -6.81 4.76 2.89
N GLU A 394 -7.35 4.54 4.10
CA GLU A 394 -6.94 3.45 4.98
C GLU A 394 -7.18 2.08 4.30
N ILE A 395 -8.35 1.87 3.70
CA ILE A 395 -8.68 0.62 2.98
C ILE A 395 -7.75 0.42 1.76
N LYS A 396 -7.40 1.49 1.02
CA LYS A 396 -6.39 1.46 -0.05
C LYS A 396 -4.99 1.11 0.47
N GLN A 397 -4.55 1.70 1.58
CA GLN A 397 -3.26 1.39 2.19
C GLN A 397 -3.20 -0.07 2.67
N GLN A 398 -4.26 -0.56 3.30
CA GLN A 398 -4.37 -1.97 3.70
C GLN A 398 -4.32 -2.92 2.49
N LEU A 399 -4.87 -2.53 1.33
CA LEU A 399 -4.77 -3.31 0.10
C LEU A 399 -3.32 -3.38 -0.40
N GLN A 400 -2.62 -2.25 -0.48
CA GLN A 400 -1.22 -2.18 -0.90
C GLN A 400 -0.32 -3.09 -0.05
N VAL A 401 -0.51 -3.09 1.27
CA VAL A 401 0.23 -3.97 2.20
C VAL A 401 -0.10 -5.46 1.98
N GLN A 402 -1.32 -5.81 1.58
CA GLN A 402 -1.68 -7.19 1.25
C GLN A 402 -1.13 -7.64 -0.12
N MET A 403 -1.03 -6.71 -1.08
CA MET A 403 -0.54 -6.97 -2.45
C MET A 403 0.99 -7.00 -2.58
N ASP A 404 1.74 -6.67 -1.52
CA ASP A 404 3.21 -6.65 -1.53
C ASP A 404 3.85 -7.71 -0.60
N PRO A 405 3.67 -9.01 -0.89
CA PRO A 405 4.36 -10.09 -0.16
C PRO A 405 5.87 -10.05 -0.39
N GLU A 406 6.33 -9.46 -1.50
CA GLU A 406 7.74 -9.34 -1.87
C GLU A 406 8.49 -8.38 -0.94
N ASN A 407 7.93 -7.19 -0.67
CA ASN A 407 8.50 -6.28 0.31
C ASN A 407 8.42 -6.87 1.73
N ARG A 408 7.30 -7.49 2.13
CA ARG A 408 7.21 -8.16 3.44
C ARG A 408 8.26 -9.27 3.61
N PHE A 409 8.49 -10.07 2.57
CA PHE A 409 9.57 -11.07 2.53
C PHE A 409 10.95 -10.40 2.59
N SER A 410 11.15 -9.30 1.85
CA SER A 410 12.40 -8.54 1.82
C SER A 410 12.72 -7.92 3.17
N GLU A 411 11.77 -7.28 3.86
CA GLU A 411 11.97 -6.71 5.20
C GLU A 411 12.29 -7.80 6.23
N ALA A 412 11.54 -8.91 6.24
CA ALA A 412 11.81 -10.03 7.14
C ALA A 412 13.19 -10.68 6.87
N ARG A 413 13.57 -10.83 5.59
CA ARG A 413 14.87 -11.36 5.19
C ARG A 413 16.00 -10.39 5.55
N CYS A 414 15.86 -9.10 5.22
CA CYS A 414 16.87 -8.09 5.50
C CYS A 414 17.08 -7.93 7.00
N SER A 415 16.02 -7.84 7.81
CA SER A 415 16.10 -7.80 9.28
C SER A 415 16.93 -8.98 9.85
N LYS A 416 16.64 -10.22 9.44
CA LYS A 416 17.43 -11.40 9.84
C LYS A 416 18.90 -11.34 9.36
N VAL A 417 19.13 -10.80 8.17
CA VAL A 417 20.48 -10.65 7.59
C VAL A 417 21.26 -9.49 8.23
N VAL A 418 20.60 -8.44 8.74
CA VAL A 418 21.25 -7.40 9.57
C VAL A 418 21.80 -8.02 10.84
N SER A 419 21.04 -8.89 11.52
CA SER A 419 21.56 -9.62 12.69
C SER A 419 22.77 -10.50 12.35
N LEU A 420 22.76 -11.18 11.19
CA LEU A 420 23.90 -11.97 10.70
C LEU A 420 25.11 -11.10 10.36
N ALA A 421 24.90 -9.95 9.69
CA ALA A 421 25.94 -8.99 9.39
C ALA A 421 26.51 -8.34 10.67
N SER A 422 25.69 -8.16 11.71
CA SER A 422 26.14 -7.71 13.03
C SER A 422 26.99 -8.76 13.74
N ALA A 423 26.61 -10.04 13.67
CA ALA A 423 27.44 -11.14 14.15
C ALA A 423 28.77 -11.24 13.37
N ALA A 424 28.75 -11.11 12.04
CA ALA A 424 29.95 -11.08 11.20
C ALA A 424 30.85 -9.87 11.53
N TYR A 425 30.27 -8.68 11.71
CA TYR A 425 30.99 -7.50 12.17
C TYR A 425 31.65 -7.75 13.54
N GLN A 426 30.89 -8.30 14.49
CA GLN A 426 31.37 -8.60 15.86
C GLN A 426 32.36 -9.76 15.92
N SER A 427 32.41 -10.64 14.92
CA SER A 427 33.36 -11.75 14.87
C SER A 427 34.80 -11.25 14.81
N ASN A 428 35.65 -11.80 15.68
CA ASN A 428 37.08 -11.47 15.79
C ASN A 428 37.42 -9.98 16.02
N LEU A 429 36.47 -9.15 16.46
CA LEU A 429 36.75 -7.74 16.79
C LEU A 429 37.54 -7.60 18.09
N PRO A 430 38.71 -6.92 18.08
CA PRO A 430 39.41 -6.58 19.31
C PRO A 430 38.58 -5.65 20.20
N LEU A 431 38.85 -5.69 21.51
CA LEU A 431 38.24 -4.80 22.50
C LEU A 431 38.41 -3.30 22.12
N HIS A 432 39.51 -3.01 21.43
CA HIS A 432 40.00 -1.70 21.03
C HIS A 432 40.58 -1.79 19.61
N TYR A 433 40.05 -1.03 18.66
CA TYR A 433 40.44 -1.08 17.24
C TYR A 433 40.40 0.32 16.59
N THR A 434 41.18 0.49 15.50
CA THR A 434 41.33 1.77 14.78
C THR A 434 40.25 1.96 13.71
N SER A 435 40.10 3.19 13.21
CA SER A 435 39.19 3.51 12.09
C SER A 435 39.47 2.71 10.81
N LYS A 436 40.72 2.27 10.59
CA LYS A 436 41.08 1.39 9.46
C LYS A 436 40.51 -0.02 9.64
N VAL A 437 40.64 -0.60 10.85
CA VAL A 437 40.03 -1.89 11.18
C VAL A 437 38.50 -1.80 11.14
N HIS A 438 37.91 -0.70 11.62
CA HIS A 438 36.48 -0.44 11.49
C HIS A 438 36.01 -0.53 10.03
N ARG A 439 36.67 0.22 9.13
CA ARG A 439 36.27 0.27 7.71
C ARG A 439 36.39 -1.09 7.04
N ASN A 440 37.44 -1.86 7.34
CA ASN A 440 37.61 -3.22 6.82
C ASN A 440 36.51 -4.16 7.35
N GLN A 441 36.23 -4.14 8.65
CA GLN A 441 35.20 -4.98 9.27
C GLN A 441 33.79 -4.59 8.80
N LEU A 442 33.54 -3.30 8.61
CA LEU A 442 32.31 -2.78 8.01
C LEU A 442 32.17 -3.22 6.55
N ALA A 443 33.24 -3.18 5.75
CA ALA A 443 33.22 -3.68 4.38
C ALA A 443 32.93 -5.19 4.32
N GLN A 444 33.49 -5.99 5.24
CA GLN A 444 33.20 -7.42 5.36
C GLN A 444 31.75 -7.70 5.81
N ALA A 445 31.24 -6.92 6.76
CA ALA A 445 29.84 -7.01 7.20
C ALA A 445 28.87 -6.60 6.08
N LEU A 446 29.19 -5.55 5.33
CA LEU A 446 28.42 -5.12 4.15
C LEU A 446 28.48 -6.17 3.03
N ALA A 447 29.64 -6.78 2.75
CA ALA A 447 29.75 -7.88 1.79
C ALA A 447 28.88 -9.08 2.20
N THR A 448 28.90 -9.44 3.49
CA THR A 448 28.04 -10.49 4.07
C THR A 448 26.56 -10.14 3.94
N TYR A 449 26.20 -8.89 4.20
CA TYR A 449 24.84 -8.36 4.02
C TYR A 449 24.41 -8.43 2.55
N MET A 450 25.20 -7.92 1.62
CA MET A 450 24.92 -7.94 0.17
C MET A 450 24.81 -9.37 -0.38
N LEU A 451 25.60 -10.32 0.14
CA LEU A 451 25.54 -11.73 -0.23
C LEU A 451 24.18 -12.37 0.11
N HIS A 452 23.58 -12.01 1.25
CA HIS A 452 22.39 -12.69 1.79
C HIS A 452 21.07 -11.88 1.76
N ALA A 453 21.12 -10.55 1.62
CA ALA A 453 19.97 -9.66 1.54
C ALA A 453 19.40 -9.60 0.11
N ARG A 454 18.07 -9.60 -0.02
CA ARG A 454 17.34 -9.67 -1.31
C ARG A 454 16.05 -8.87 -1.24
N GLY A 455 15.59 -8.38 -2.40
CA GLY A 455 14.32 -7.66 -2.57
C GLY A 455 14.43 -6.14 -2.33
N PRO A 456 13.30 -5.41 -2.44
CA PRO A 456 13.26 -3.94 -2.48
C PRO A 456 13.74 -3.26 -1.20
N ALA A 457 13.54 -3.86 -0.02
CA ALA A 457 13.96 -3.26 1.24
C ALA A 457 15.48 -3.25 1.46
N LYS A 458 16.26 -3.90 0.58
CA LYS A 458 17.73 -4.04 0.72
C LYS A 458 18.42 -2.68 0.93
N GLU A 459 18.09 -1.67 0.13
CA GLU A 459 18.71 -0.34 0.17
C GLU A 459 18.45 0.37 1.52
N LYS A 460 17.18 0.36 1.97
CA LYS A 460 16.72 0.89 3.26
C LYS A 460 17.49 0.27 4.44
N TYR A 461 17.62 -1.05 4.46
CA TYR A 461 18.35 -1.76 5.52
C TYR A 461 19.89 -1.67 5.37
N GLU A 462 20.42 -1.38 4.18
CA GLU A 462 21.86 -1.12 3.98
C GLU A 462 22.27 0.19 4.65
N VAL A 463 21.48 1.26 4.51
CA VAL A 463 21.71 2.51 5.24
C VAL A 463 21.59 2.29 6.75
N CYS A 464 20.65 1.46 7.20
CA CYS A 464 20.51 1.08 8.61
C CYS A 464 21.76 0.34 9.14
N VAL A 465 22.25 -0.65 8.39
CA VAL A 465 23.52 -1.36 8.65
C VAL A 465 24.67 -0.34 8.77
N GLN A 466 24.85 0.51 7.75
CA GLN A 466 25.91 1.52 7.78
C GLN A 466 25.77 2.46 8.99
N ALA A 467 24.57 2.89 9.36
CA ALA A 467 24.34 3.73 10.54
C ALA A 467 24.60 3.01 11.87
N GLU A 468 24.19 1.74 12.01
CA GLU A 468 24.39 0.91 13.20
C GLU A 468 25.89 0.67 13.46
N PHE A 469 26.64 0.30 12.40
CA PHE A 469 28.08 0.06 12.49
C PHE A 469 28.93 1.33 12.51
N ARG A 470 28.57 2.39 11.77
CA ARG A 470 29.22 3.72 11.94
C ARG A 470 29.03 4.21 13.37
N SER A 471 27.86 3.99 13.98
CA SER A 471 27.67 4.30 15.39
C SER A 471 28.57 3.45 16.31
N LEU A 472 28.98 2.23 15.94
CA LEU A 472 29.95 1.45 16.73
C LEU A 472 31.40 2.01 16.73
N THR A 473 31.70 3.06 15.94
CA THR A 473 33.01 3.74 15.93
C THR A 473 33.31 4.62 17.13
N GLY A 474 32.32 4.96 17.97
CA GLY A 474 32.52 5.80 19.15
C GLY A 474 33.37 5.11 20.22
N ARG A 475 34.71 5.16 20.10
CA ARG A 475 35.71 4.50 20.97
C ARG A 475 37.06 5.30 20.95
N HIS A 476 37.45 6.06 22.01
CA HIS A 476 38.74 6.87 22.15
C HIS A 476 39.81 6.34 23.17
N CYS A 477 41.13 6.45 22.97
CA CYS A 477 42.20 5.65 23.69
C CYS A 477 42.07 5.27 25.19
N VAL A 478 42.49 4.03 25.53
CA VAL A 478 42.70 3.53 26.91
C VAL A 478 44.02 4.03 27.53
N HIS A 479 44.96 4.53 26.72
CA HIS A 479 46.29 4.96 27.19
C HIS A 479 46.32 6.43 27.62
N ARG A 480 46.93 6.70 28.78
CA ARG A 480 46.77 7.95 29.56
C ARG A 480 47.53 9.17 29.01
N PHE A 481 48.64 8.95 28.29
CA PHE A 481 49.40 9.96 27.52
C PHE A 481 50.09 9.25 26.34
N HIS A 482 49.98 9.79 25.12
CA HIS A 482 50.71 9.36 23.92
C HIS A 482 50.53 10.38 22.77
N ASP A 483 51.53 10.47 21.90
CA ASP A 483 51.54 11.30 20.68
C ASP A 483 51.06 10.50 19.45
N LEU A 484 50.64 11.16 18.37
CA LEU A 484 50.32 10.49 17.10
C LEU A 484 51.59 10.32 16.22
N PRO A 485 51.71 9.25 15.40
CA PRO A 485 52.84 9.08 14.49
C PRO A 485 52.68 9.92 13.21
N ASP A 486 53.55 10.91 13.02
CA ASP A 486 53.84 11.47 11.69
C ASP A 486 54.80 10.55 10.91
N ASP A 487 54.75 10.59 9.57
CA ASP A 487 55.34 9.61 8.64
C ASP A 487 56.89 9.49 8.62
N LEU A 488 57.62 10.07 9.58
CA LEU A 488 59.09 10.08 9.61
C LEU A 488 59.68 9.55 10.93
N LYS A 489 59.96 8.24 10.92
CA LYS A 489 60.82 7.45 11.84
C LYS A 489 60.48 7.51 13.33
N SER A 490 59.97 6.38 13.84
CA SER A 490 59.81 6.09 15.27
C SER A 490 61.15 5.93 15.99
N GLN A 491 61.37 6.67 17.08
CA GLN A 491 62.30 6.27 18.15
C GLN A 491 61.51 5.56 19.27
N PRO A 492 61.99 4.40 19.78
CA PRO A 492 61.25 3.59 20.75
C PRO A 492 61.24 4.14 22.18
N ASP A 493 62.19 5.02 22.54
CA ASP A 493 62.42 5.46 23.93
C ASP A 493 61.82 6.85 24.25
N ALA A 494 60.92 7.36 23.40
CA ALA A 494 60.23 8.62 23.63
C ALA A 494 59.16 8.49 24.73
N ASN A 495 59.18 9.40 25.71
CA ASN A 495 58.16 9.52 26.75
C ASN A 495 57.56 10.94 26.69
N PRO A 496 56.29 11.12 26.29
CA PRO A 496 55.26 10.09 26.07
C PRO A 496 55.45 9.26 24.77
N PRO A 497 54.92 8.02 24.73
CA PRO A 497 55.05 7.11 23.57
C PRO A 497 54.19 7.55 22.36
N LYS A 498 54.49 7.07 21.15
CA LYS A 498 53.74 7.40 19.90
C LYS A 498 52.78 6.27 19.45
N ILE A 499 51.45 6.49 19.51
CA ILE A 499 50.39 5.46 19.35
C ILE A 499 49.10 6.07 18.70
N PHE A 500 48.12 5.25 18.25
CA PHE A 500 46.80 5.68 17.78
C PHE A 500 45.66 5.46 18.81
N HIS A 501 44.53 6.18 18.72
CA HIS A 501 43.43 6.19 19.72
C HIS A 501 42.38 5.03 19.64
N SER A 502 41.82 4.55 20.79
CA SER A 502 40.66 3.62 20.95
C SER A 502 40.03 3.35 22.39
N SER A 503 38.71 3.41 22.64
CA SER A 503 38.02 2.89 23.89
C SER A 503 36.60 2.32 23.72
N ARG A 504 35.55 2.89 24.35
CA ARG A 504 34.19 2.35 24.49
C ARG A 504 33.11 3.44 24.67
N SER A 505 32.21 3.55 23.68
CA SER A 505 30.88 4.19 23.67
C SER A 505 30.71 5.64 23.18
N ARG A 506 29.46 5.95 22.78
CA ARG A 506 29.06 6.90 21.72
C ARG A 506 28.60 8.27 22.24
N SER A 507 29.07 9.33 21.55
CA SER A 507 28.59 10.73 21.55
C SER A 507 28.24 11.32 22.92
N LEU A 508 29.08 12.27 23.39
CA LEU A 508 29.01 12.82 24.74
C LEU A 508 28.27 14.17 24.87
N ALA A 509 27.98 14.85 23.75
CA ALA A 509 27.61 16.28 23.73
C ALA A 509 26.19 16.59 23.19
N ALA A 510 25.38 15.60 22.81
CA ALA A 510 24.04 15.83 22.26
C ALA A 510 22.95 15.13 23.10
N SER A 511 21.87 15.85 23.41
CA SER A 511 20.62 15.27 23.87
C SER A 511 19.90 14.57 22.72
N SER A 512 19.09 13.55 23.02
CA SER A 512 18.26 12.89 22.01
C SER A 512 16.96 12.38 22.61
N CYS A 513 15.82 12.72 22.02
CA CYS A 513 14.51 12.17 22.38
C CYS A 513 14.10 11.12 21.34
N VAL A 514 13.89 9.87 21.77
CA VAL A 514 13.63 8.74 20.86
C VAL A 514 12.42 7.94 21.34
N ARG A 515 11.50 7.63 20.43
CA ARG A 515 10.41 6.67 20.64
C ARG A 515 10.96 5.25 20.53
N LEU A 516 10.85 4.45 21.59
CA LEU A 516 11.22 3.03 21.59
C LEU A 516 10.14 2.11 21.01
N GLY A 517 8.87 2.52 21.07
CA GLY A 517 7.77 1.78 20.46
C GLY A 517 6.39 2.08 21.05
N CYS A 518 5.60 1.02 21.27
CA CYS A 518 4.27 1.07 21.89
C CYS A 518 4.38 1.21 23.43
N ALA A 519 3.35 1.73 24.09
CA ALA A 519 3.34 1.86 25.56
C ALA A 519 3.45 0.49 26.26
N SER A 520 2.93 -0.57 25.63
CA SER A 520 2.97 -1.96 26.12
C SER A 520 4.36 -2.58 26.27
N ILE A 521 5.44 -1.90 25.85
CA ILE A 521 6.82 -2.30 26.15
C ILE A 521 7.09 -2.22 27.66
N TYR A 522 6.48 -1.26 28.36
CA TYR A 522 6.53 -1.19 29.82
C TYR A 522 5.30 -1.88 30.42
N THR A 523 5.52 -2.73 31.42
CA THR A 523 4.44 -3.33 32.22
C THR A 523 4.70 -3.04 33.71
N PRO A 524 3.76 -2.40 34.44
CA PRO A 524 4.01 -1.95 35.82
C PRO A 524 4.44 -3.06 36.78
N ILE A 525 3.98 -4.29 36.55
CA ILE A 525 4.27 -5.46 37.41
C ILE A 525 5.71 -5.97 37.21
N ARG A 526 6.27 -5.87 36.00
CA ARG A 526 7.62 -6.37 35.66
C ARG A 526 8.70 -5.30 35.80
N GLY A 527 8.33 -4.02 35.69
CA GLY A 527 9.27 -2.92 35.57
C GLY A 527 9.99 -2.92 34.21
N LEU A 528 11.12 -2.21 34.16
CA LEU A 528 12.00 -2.16 32.99
C LEU A 528 12.95 -3.36 32.96
N ASP A 529 13.02 -4.02 31.81
CA ASP A 529 13.91 -5.16 31.56
C ASP A 529 15.24 -4.69 30.93
N PHE A 530 15.98 -3.90 31.70
CA PHE A 530 17.27 -3.34 31.30
C PHE A 530 18.37 -3.75 32.28
N PRO A 531 19.59 -4.07 31.81
CA PRO A 531 20.69 -4.46 32.69
C PRO A 531 21.24 -3.28 33.50
N GLY A 532 21.83 -3.59 34.65
CA GLY A 532 22.56 -2.64 35.51
C GLY A 532 21.73 -1.95 36.60
N PHE A 533 20.39 -2.13 36.62
CA PHE A 533 19.56 -1.54 37.67
C PHE A 533 19.80 -2.15 39.06
N LEU A 534 19.76 -1.32 40.10
CA LEU A 534 19.75 -1.76 41.48
C LEU A 534 18.41 -2.48 41.79
N PRO A 535 18.40 -3.55 42.61
CA PRO A 535 17.19 -4.33 42.88
C PRO A 535 16.01 -3.46 43.34
N GLY A 536 14.86 -3.60 42.68
CA GLY A 536 13.64 -2.85 43.00
C GLY A 536 13.63 -1.39 42.56
N THR A 537 14.63 -0.90 41.81
CA THR A 537 14.70 0.50 41.34
C THR A 537 14.41 0.68 39.84
N ASN A 538 14.04 -0.39 39.14
CA ASN A 538 13.79 -0.43 37.69
C ASN A 538 12.33 -0.10 37.29
N TYR A 539 11.57 0.57 38.15
CA TYR A 539 10.15 0.84 37.95
C TYR A 539 9.89 2.33 37.75
N LEU A 540 8.94 2.66 36.88
CA LEU A 540 8.48 4.01 36.62
C LEU A 540 7.36 4.40 37.59
N VAL A 541 7.33 5.67 38.00
CA VAL A 541 6.28 6.25 38.85
C VAL A 541 5.00 6.44 38.03
N PRO A 542 3.83 5.98 38.50
CA PRO A 542 2.55 6.18 37.81
C PRO A 542 2.09 7.63 37.92
N TRP A 543 1.62 8.18 36.81
CA TRP A 543 0.98 9.50 36.72
C TRP A 543 -0.48 9.32 36.32
N GLU A 544 -1.39 9.55 37.25
CA GLU A 544 -2.83 9.49 37.00
C GLU A 544 -3.29 10.86 36.46
N ILE A 545 -3.92 10.84 35.28
CA ILE A 545 -4.36 12.04 34.55
C ILE A 545 -5.88 11.96 34.41
N PRO A 546 -6.64 12.93 34.97
CA PRO A 546 -8.08 12.98 34.82
C PRO A 546 -8.47 13.33 33.39
N ILE A 547 -9.42 12.60 32.83
CA ILE A 547 -10.01 12.79 31.50
C ILE A 547 -11.53 12.81 31.64
N MET A 548 -12.19 13.61 30.81
CA MET A 548 -13.63 13.57 30.66
C MET A 548 -13.99 12.53 29.62
N THR A 549 -14.92 11.63 29.96
CA THR A 549 -15.44 10.60 29.05
C THR A 549 -16.96 10.65 28.99
N GLU A 550 -17.49 10.61 27.77
CA GLU A 550 -18.92 10.47 27.50
C GLU A 550 -19.27 8.98 27.37
N GLU A 551 -20.07 8.45 28.30
CA GLU A 551 -20.76 7.17 28.10
C GLU A 551 -22.22 7.40 27.70
N PRO A 552 -22.78 6.63 26.75
CA PRO A 552 -24.22 6.58 26.56
C PRO A 552 -24.88 5.99 27.81
N GLY A 553 -25.78 6.76 28.44
CA GLY A 553 -26.40 6.38 29.70
C GLY A 553 -27.03 4.98 29.67
N THR A 554 -26.70 4.15 30.65
CA THR A 554 -27.11 2.75 30.72
C THR A 554 -28.62 2.63 30.94
N THR A 555 -29.36 2.37 29.86
CA THR A 555 -30.75 1.90 29.95
C THR A 555 -30.76 0.49 30.54
N GLN A 556 -31.02 0.40 31.84
CA GLN A 556 -31.46 -0.85 32.45
C GLN A 556 -32.76 -1.27 31.77
N TRP A 557 -32.75 -2.41 31.09
CA TRP A 557 -33.96 -3.00 30.54
C TRP A 557 -34.86 -3.46 31.71
N PRO A 558 -36.12 -3.03 31.79
CA PRO A 558 -37.01 -3.45 32.86
C PRO A 558 -37.30 -4.95 32.77
N VAL A 559 -37.38 -5.61 33.92
CA VAL A 559 -37.76 -7.02 34.03
C VAL A 559 -39.18 -7.20 33.45
N PRO A 560 -39.45 -8.26 32.64
CA PRO A 560 -40.78 -8.44 32.05
C PRO A 560 -41.87 -8.63 33.12
N GLY A 561 -42.74 -7.63 33.31
CA GLY A 561 -43.84 -7.73 34.27
C GLY A 561 -44.67 -6.46 34.48
N GLU A 562 -44.07 -5.27 34.42
CA GLU A 562 -44.79 -4.01 34.73
C GLU A 562 -45.07 -3.13 33.52
N ALA A 563 -46.34 -3.11 33.09
CA ALA A 563 -46.83 -2.19 32.06
C ALA A 563 -47.34 -0.87 32.69
N ARG A 564 -46.49 0.16 32.76
CA ARG A 564 -46.93 1.54 33.05
C ARG A 564 -46.31 2.55 32.09
N LYS A 565 -47.15 3.43 31.54
CA LYS A 565 -46.76 4.52 30.63
C LYS A 565 -45.93 5.56 31.39
N LEU A 566 -44.74 5.88 30.89
CA LEU A 566 -43.94 7.02 31.34
C LEU A 566 -43.42 7.81 30.12
N PRO A 567 -43.23 9.14 30.24
CA PRO A 567 -42.86 10.00 29.13
C PRO A 567 -41.38 9.84 28.75
N ILE A 568 -41.06 10.14 27.49
CA ILE A 568 -39.69 10.24 26.98
C ILE A 568 -38.99 11.38 27.74
N LYS A 569 -38.05 11.04 28.62
CA LYS A 569 -37.08 12.00 29.17
C LYS A 569 -35.84 12.01 28.27
N GLU A 570 -35.39 13.21 27.94
CA GLU A 570 -34.14 13.41 27.20
C GLU A 570 -32.96 12.78 27.96
N THR A 571 -32.13 12.04 27.24
CA THR A 571 -30.91 11.43 27.76
C THR A 571 -29.86 12.52 27.99
N LYS A 572 -29.89 13.16 29.17
CA LYS A 572 -28.78 14.04 29.59
C LYS A 572 -27.50 13.22 29.66
N LEU A 573 -26.53 13.58 28.81
CA LEU A 573 -25.15 13.11 28.91
C LEU A 573 -24.61 13.45 30.30
N THR A 574 -24.31 12.43 31.10
CA THR A 574 -23.63 12.58 32.39
C THR A 574 -22.14 12.40 32.18
N LEU A 575 -21.43 13.52 32.06
CA LEU A 575 -19.96 13.56 32.11
C LEU A 575 -19.47 12.83 33.37
N ARG A 576 -18.58 11.87 33.18
CA ARG A 576 -17.91 11.17 34.28
C ARG A 576 -16.40 11.39 34.17
N GLU A 577 -15.78 11.72 35.31
CA GLU A 577 -14.33 11.79 35.42
C GLU A 577 -13.77 10.36 35.40
N ALA A 578 -13.02 10.04 34.34
CA ALA A 578 -12.20 8.85 34.27
C ALA A 578 -10.71 9.25 34.45
N THR A 579 -9.84 8.30 34.74
CA THR A 579 -8.40 8.56 34.91
C THR A 579 -7.58 7.62 34.05
N THR A 580 -6.77 8.16 33.15
CA THR A 580 -5.73 7.38 32.45
C THR A 580 -4.39 7.44 33.19
N LYS A 581 -3.45 6.55 32.83
CA LYS A 581 -2.14 6.41 33.49
C LYS A 581 -0.99 6.56 32.49
N ALA A 582 -0.21 7.61 32.66
CA ALA A 582 1.14 7.72 32.12
C ALA A 582 2.16 7.15 33.14
N TYR A 583 3.41 6.94 32.73
CA TYR A 583 4.48 6.53 33.65
C TYR A 583 5.79 7.29 33.37
N ILE A 584 6.49 7.72 34.42
CA ILE A 584 7.70 8.56 34.33
C ILE A 584 8.82 7.98 35.20
N GLY A 585 10.07 8.06 34.74
CA GLY A 585 11.24 7.71 35.55
C GLY A 585 12.48 8.50 35.16
N TYR A 586 13.11 9.13 36.15
CA TYR A 586 14.41 9.81 36.03
C TYR A 586 15.51 8.79 36.39
N GLU A 587 16.28 8.36 35.38
CA GLU A 587 17.29 7.31 35.49
C GLU A 587 18.69 7.89 35.73
N TYR A 588 19.26 7.54 36.89
CA TYR A 588 20.62 7.88 37.28
C TYR A 588 21.56 6.69 37.03
N GLU A 589 22.78 6.98 36.58
CA GLU A 589 23.86 6.01 36.35
C GLU A 589 25.11 6.42 37.13
N THR A 590 25.67 5.50 37.91
CA THR A 590 26.91 5.72 38.67
C THR A 590 28.15 5.44 37.80
N PRO A 591 29.35 5.94 38.17
CA PRO A 591 30.62 5.58 37.51
C PRO A 591 30.97 4.08 37.52
N ARG A 592 30.21 3.24 38.23
CA ARG A 592 30.34 1.77 38.23
C ARG A 592 29.30 1.07 37.34
N GLY A 593 28.49 1.81 36.59
CA GLY A 593 27.41 1.27 35.75
C GLY A 593 26.18 0.78 36.51
N GLN A 594 26.07 1.06 37.82
CA GLN A 594 24.85 0.80 38.59
C GLN A 594 23.83 1.89 38.28
N ARG A 595 22.61 1.49 37.93
CA ARG A 595 21.50 2.36 37.50
C ARG A 595 20.36 2.35 38.52
N PHE A 596 19.62 3.43 38.67
CA PHE A 596 18.45 3.50 39.55
C PHE A 596 17.50 4.63 39.13
N ILE A 597 16.21 4.49 39.43
CA ILE A 597 15.19 5.52 39.18
C ILE A 597 14.87 6.26 40.47
N CYS A 598 14.72 7.59 40.39
CA CYS A 598 14.24 8.42 41.48
C CYS A 598 12.77 8.84 41.31
N SER A 599 12.04 8.87 42.43
CA SER A 599 10.67 9.36 42.55
C SER A 599 10.59 10.82 43.02
N GLY A 600 11.75 11.46 43.22
CA GLY A 600 11.91 12.84 43.67
C GLY A 600 13.40 13.16 43.89
N PRO A 601 13.78 14.42 44.16
CA PRO A 601 15.17 14.86 44.19
C PRO A 601 16.12 13.99 45.05
N ASP A 602 15.67 13.67 46.27
CA ASP A 602 16.47 12.93 47.28
C ASP A 602 15.93 11.51 47.55
N LYS A 603 15.06 10.98 46.67
CA LYS A 603 14.34 9.71 46.90
C LYS A 603 14.37 8.77 45.69
N SER A 604 15.00 7.60 45.87
CA SER A 604 14.88 6.47 44.94
C SER A 604 13.47 5.85 44.98
N VAL A 605 12.99 5.39 43.82
CA VAL A 605 11.72 4.63 43.72
C VAL A 605 11.77 3.40 44.62
N LYS A 606 10.69 3.14 45.36
CA LYS A 606 10.51 1.93 46.17
C LYS A 606 9.29 1.14 45.72
N VAL A 607 9.49 -0.17 45.60
CA VAL A 607 8.51 -1.11 45.06
C VAL A 607 8.09 -2.07 46.16
N THR A 608 6.79 -2.36 46.22
CA THR A 608 6.23 -3.37 47.13
C THR A 608 6.57 -4.79 46.67
N SER A 609 6.45 -5.80 47.54
CA SER A 609 6.69 -7.20 47.19
C SER A 609 5.81 -7.73 46.04
N SER A 610 4.70 -7.04 45.74
CA SER A 610 3.80 -7.32 44.61
C SER A 610 4.14 -6.55 43.32
N GLY A 611 5.30 -5.90 43.23
CA GLY A 611 5.72 -5.16 42.02
C GLY A 611 5.05 -3.80 41.81
N VAL A 612 4.37 -3.25 42.82
CA VAL A 612 3.64 -1.97 42.71
C VAL A 612 4.42 -0.82 43.35
N VAL A 613 4.63 0.26 42.59
CA VAL A 613 5.14 1.55 43.07
C VAL A 613 4.01 2.32 43.75
N ARG A 614 4.26 2.85 44.95
CA ARG A 614 3.32 3.72 45.70
C ARG A 614 3.85 5.14 45.93
N ASP A 615 4.97 5.49 45.31
CA ASP A 615 5.52 6.84 45.42
C ASP A 615 4.66 7.85 44.64
N PRO A 616 4.40 9.06 45.19
CA PRO A 616 3.61 10.07 44.51
C PRO A 616 4.38 10.68 43.33
N ILE A 617 3.65 11.12 42.30
CA ILE A 617 4.23 11.71 41.08
C ILE A 617 4.60 13.19 41.24
N GLN A 618 3.93 13.90 42.14
CA GLN A 618 4.03 15.36 42.33
C GLN A 618 5.48 15.87 42.48
N PRO A 619 6.40 15.21 43.22
CA PRO A 619 7.80 15.63 43.26
C PRO A 619 8.54 15.62 41.91
N LEU A 620 8.06 14.86 40.92
CA LEU A 620 8.61 14.82 39.55
C LEU A 620 7.97 15.86 38.60
N LEU A 621 6.88 16.50 39.02
CA LEU A 621 6.15 17.52 38.26
C LEU A 621 6.46 18.94 38.78
N ASP A 622 6.47 19.10 40.11
CA ASP A 622 6.53 20.39 40.78
C ASP A 622 7.96 20.84 41.14
N LEU A 623 8.89 19.90 41.31
CA LEU A 623 10.27 20.17 41.75
C LEU A 623 11.28 20.00 40.61
N ASN A 624 12.41 20.70 40.75
CA ASN A 624 13.56 20.51 39.86
C ASN A 624 14.33 19.25 40.29
N MET A 625 14.66 18.37 39.34
CA MET A 625 15.41 17.14 39.61
C MET A 625 16.92 17.40 39.54
N PRO A 626 17.73 16.91 40.49
CA PRO A 626 19.17 17.15 40.49
C PRO A 626 19.83 16.37 39.35
N LEU A 627 20.83 16.95 38.69
CA LEU A 627 21.62 16.28 37.65
C LEU A 627 22.52 15.20 38.26
N PHE A 628 22.86 15.34 39.55
CA PHE A 628 23.70 14.42 40.31
C PHE A 628 23.03 14.11 41.66
N THR A 629 22.82 12.83 41.99
CA THR A 629 22.23 12.41 43.27
C THR A 629 23.02 11.27 43.90
N LEU A 630 22.83 11.00 45.20
CA LEU A 630 23.52 9.90 45.87
C LEU A 630 22.85 8.55 45.57
N SER A 631 23.65 7.54 45.25
CA SER A 631 23.19 6.17 45.04
C SER A 631 22.58 5.60 46.33
N PRO A 632 21.44 4.90 46.28
CA PRO A 632 20.80 4.32 47.46
C PRO A 632 21.57 3.14 48.08
N VAL A 633 22.70 2.73 47.47
CA VAL A 633 23.57 1.65 47.97
C VAL A 633 25.00 2.17 48.11
N SER A 634 25.56 2.05 49.32
CA SER A 634 26.97 2.36 49.60
C SER A 634 27.90 1.34 48.95
N GLY A 635 29.04 1.82 48.43
CA GLY A 635 30.07 0.92 47.89
C GLY A 635 30.76 0.10 48.99
N ARG A 636 31.50 -0.95 48.60
CA ARG A 636 32.33 -1.78 49.50
C ARG A 636 33.32 -1.01 50.41
N SER A 637 33.55 0.27 50.15
CA SER A 637 34.42 1.18 50.92
C SER A 637 33.65 2.17 51.82
N GLY A 638 32.37 1.91 52.13
CA GLY A 638 31.50 2.74 52.97
C GLY A 638 31.02 4.06 52.33
N LYS A 639 31.78 4.64 51.39
CA LYS A 639 31.41 5.85 50.66
C LYS A 639 30.22 5.61 49.73
N MET A 640 29.20 6.47 49.81
CA MET A 640 28.11 6.55 48.84
C MET A 640 28.66 7.05 47.50
N LEU A 641 28.21 6.44 46.40
CA LEU A 641 28.59 6.84 45.05
C LEU A 641 27.57 7.83 44.51
N THR A 642 28.00 8.88 43.83
CA THR A 642 27.08 9.77 43.09
C THR A 642 26.68 9.11 41.77
N GLY A 643 25.38 9.15 41.45
CA GLY A 643 24.85 8.86 40.12
C GLY A 643 24.53 10.14 39.37
N GLN A 644 24.80 10.16 38.06
CA GLN A 644 24.42 11.25 37.15
C GLN A 644 23.13 10.89 36.43
N LEU A 645 22.22 11.86 36.27
CA LEU A 645 20.98 11.69 35.50
C LEU A 645 21.33 11.52 34.02
N MET A 646 21.10 10.33 33.47
CA MET A 646 21.45 10.01 32.08
C MET A 646 20.25 9.98 31.15
N ARG A 647 19.08 9.60 31.67
CA ARG A 647 17.86 9.39 30.85
C ARG A 647 16.62 9.79 31.64
N VAL A 648 15.61 10.26 30.92
CA VAL A 648 14.22 10.32 31.42
C VAL A 648 13.36 9.44 30.51
N ILE A 649 12.65 8.50 31.13
CA ILE A 649 11.81 7.51 30.47
C ILE A 649 10.35 7.90 30.71
N ILE A 650 9.57 8.00 29.63
CA ILE A 650 8.16 8.42 29.69
C ILE A 650 7.33 7.45 28.86
N VAL A 651 6.22 6.97 29.43
CA VAL A 651 5.23 6.13 28.75
C VAL A 651 3.93 6.94 28.68
N THR A 652 3.49 7.25 27.46
CA THR A 652 2.26 8.00 27.22
C THR A 652 1.01 7.11 27.33
N PRO A 653 -0.14 7.66 27.74
CA PRO A 653 -1.39 6.92 27.87
C PRO A 653 -1.91 6.41 26.51
N GLN A 654 -2.86 5.48 26.52
CA GLN A 654 -3.38 4.89 25.27
C GLN A 654 -4.37 5.81 24.56
N GLU A 655 -5.08 6.63 25.33
CA GLU A 655 -6.10 7.57 24.92
C GLU A 655 -5.48 8.75 24.14
N SER A 656 -6.08 9.10 23.00
CA SER A 656 -5.57 10.15 22.12
C SER A 656 -5.86 11.57 22.61
N SER A 657 -6.80 11.76 23.54
CA SER A 657 -7.19 13.05 24.11
C SER A 657 -6.18 13.64 25.11
N VAL A 658 -5.13 12.89 25.46
CA VAL A 658 -4.09 13.32 26.40
C VAL A 658 -2.75 13.49 25.68
N ARG A 659 -2.28 14.74 25.62
CA ARG A 659 -1.02 15.14 25.00
C ARG A 659 0.02 15.42 26.08
N VAL A 660 1.06 14.59 26.15
CA VAL A 660 2.19 14.78 27.07
C VAL A 660 3.28 15.59 26.36
N ILE A 661 3.75 16.66 26.98
CA ILE A 661 4.73 17.59 26.42
C ILE A 661 5.97 17.64 27.32
N ILE A 662 7.16 17.67 26.71
CA ILE A 662 8.44 17.83 27.40
C ILE A 662 9.11 19.17 27.01
N LYS A 663 9.58 19.95 27.99
CA LYS A 663 10.40 21.16 27.82
C LYS A 663 11.72 21.04 28.61
N PRO A 664 12.69 20.23 28.16
CA PRO A 664 13.84 19.86 28.99
C PRO A 664 14.89 20.98 29.02
N GLN A 665 15.07 21.57 30.21
CA GLN A 665 16.04 22.64 30.47
C GLN A 665 16.99 22.21 31.58
N VAL A 666 18.30 22.39 31.39
CA VAL A 666 19.33 21.93 32.35
C VAL A 666 20.24 23.09 32.76
N VAL A 667 20.44 23.24 34.06
CA VAL A 667 21.34 24.21 34.68
C VAL A 667 22.50 23.44 35.34
N PRO A 668 23.67 23.34 34.70
CA PRO A 668 24.79 22.53 35.17
C PRO A 668 25.75 23.30 36.10
N GLY A 669 25.21 24.02 37.10
CA GLY A 669 26.04 24.76 38.05
C GLY A 669 25.31 25.89 38.79
N PRO A 670 25.95 26.46 39.83
CA PRO A 670 25.39 27.59 40.58
C PRO A 670 25.25 28.84 39.71
N ASN A 671 24.26 29.68 40.01
CA ASN A 671 24.07 30.96 39.32
C ASN A 671 25.30 31.88 39.53
N PRO A 672 25.80 32.59 38.50
CA PRO A 672 25.31 32.62 37.12
C PRO A 672 25.88 31.46 36.28
N THR A 673 25.00 30.59 35.75
CA THR A 673 25.35 29.49 34.83
C THR A 673 24.35 29.47 33.67
N PRO A 674 24.78 29.28 32.41
CA PRO A 674 23.87 29.20 31.26
C PRO A 674 22.91 28.00 31.36
N THR A 675 21.68 28.18 30.87
CA THR A 675 20.68 27.10 30.80
C THR A 675 20.75 26.42 29.43
N PHE A 676 20.96 25.10 29.42
CA PHE A 676 21.01 24.28 28.22
C PHE A 676 19.62 23.74 27.89
N TYR A 677 19.23 23.85 26.62
CA TYR A 677 18.00 23.30 26.05
C TYR A 677 18.30 22.64 24.69
N PRO A 678 17.55 21.62 24.26
CA PRO A 678 17.67 21.03 22.93
C PRO A 678 17.24 22.00 21.82
N SER A 679 17.56 21.69 20.57
CA SER A 679 17.15 22.48 19.40
C SER A 679 15.65 22.75 19.32
N ASP A 680 14.83 21.75 19.68
CA ASP A 680 13.38 21.88 19.81
C ASP A 680 13.02 22.11 21.30
N PRO A 681 12.69 23.34 21.73
CA PRO A 681 12.50 23.67 23.15
C PRO A 681 11.25 23.01 23.76
N GLU A 682 10.35 22.48 22.93
CA GLU A 682 9.09 21.87 23.30
C GLU A 682 8.80 20.65 22.40
N ILE A 683 8.64 19.48 23.03
CA ILE A 683 8.48 18.20 22.33
C ILE A 683 7.16 17.56 22.77
N SER A 684 6.18 17.56 21.87
CA SER A 684 4.92 16.83 22.04
C SER A 684 5.12 15.34 21.77
N LEU A 685 4.81 14.50 22.75
CA LEU A 685 4.90 13.04 22.63
C LEU A 685 3.64 12.47 21.97
N ARG A 686 3.80 11.43 21.14
CA ARG A 686 2.64 10.72 20.57
C ARG A 686 1.92 9.89 21.66
N PRO A 687 0.60 9.73 21.59
CA PRO A 687 -0.13 8.74 22.41
C PRO A 687 0.38 7.31 22.21
N ASN A 688 0.05 6.43 23.15
CA ASN A 688 0.34 5.00 23.18
C ASN A 688 1.81 4.65 22.83
N SER A 689 2.78 5.32 23.47
CA SER A 689 4.19 5.09 23.18
C SER A 689 5.16 5.32 24.32
N MET A 690 6.26 4.55 24.28
CA MET A 690 7.39 4.70 25.19
C MET A 690 8.47 5.57 24.56
N TRP A 691 8.91 6.59 25.29
CA TRP A 691 9.92 7.56 24.91
C TRP A 691 11.08 7.56 25.89
N VAL A 692 12.28 7.83 25.38
CA VAL A 692 13.48 8.06 26.19
C VAL A 692 14.17 9.33 25.73
N LEU A 693 14.24 10.30 26.64
CA LEU A 693 15.09 11.48 26.53
C LEU A 693 16.45 11.14 27.13
N ARG A 694 17.50 11.07 26.32
CA ARG A 694 18.89 10.94 26.78
C ARG A 694 19.49 12.34 26.98
N LEU A 695 20.13 12.56 28.12
CA LEU A 695 20.86 13.79 28.43
C LEU A 695 22.36 13.66 28.08
N PRO A 696 23.06 14.78 27.78
CA PRO A 696 24.51 14.82 27.65
C PRO A 696 25.23 14.33 28.92
N TYR A 697 26.40 13.71 28.74
CA TYR A 697 27.25 13.31 29.87
C TYR A 697 28.13 14.48 30.35
N VAL A 698 28.51 15.38 29.45
CA VAL A 698 29.27 16.60 29.75
C VAL A 698 28.52 17.80 29.19
N TYR A 699 28.35 18.84 30.00
CA TYR A 699 27.86 20.14 29.57
C TYR A 699 29.06 21.08 29.45
N VAL A 700 29.16 21.84 28.36
CA VAL A 700 30.29 22.72 28.07
C VAL A 700 29.74 24.08 27.69
N SER A 701 30.19 25.14 28.37
CA SER A 701 29.91 26.53 28.01
C SER A 701 31.19 27.22 27.54
N GLU A 702 31.10 28.50 27.21
CA GLU A 702 32.25 29.34 26.84
C GLU A 702 33.31 29.42 27.97
N THR A 703 32.93 29.19 29.23
CA THR A 703 33.85 29.15 30.37
C THR A 703 34.48 27.78 30.62
N GLY A 704 34.10 26.76 29.83
CA GLY A 704 34.65 25.41 29.88
C GLY A 704 33.64 24.32 30.26
N PRO A 705 34.12 23.10 30.56
CA PRO A 705 33.26 21.98 30.94
C PRO A 705 32.75 22.10 32.38
N HIS A 706 31.45 21.91 32.56
CA HIS A 706 30.79 21.85 33.86
C HIS A 706 31.02 20.47 34.49
N ILE A 707 31.86 20.40 35.51
CA ILE A 707 32.24 19.16 36.21
C ILE A 707 31.35 18.94 37.43
N GLN A 708 31.12 17.67 37.79
CA GLN A 708 30.44 17.27 39.02
C GLN A 708 31.08 17.94 40.26
N PRO A 709 30.29 18.50 41.21
CA PRO A 709 30.82 19.05 42.45
C PRO A 709 31.50 17.98 43.31
N LYS A 710 32.55 18.39 44.03
CA LYS A 710 33.28 17.53 44.99
C LYS A 710 32.51 17.34 46.30
N ASP A 711 31.75 18.35 46.71
CA ASP A 711 30.97 18.35 47.96
C ASP A 711 29.50 18.04 47.69
N SER A 712 28.95 17.08 48.45
CA SER A 712 27.56 16.64 48.30
C SER A 712 26.52 17.71 48.65
N SER A 713 26.89 18.70 49.47
CA SER A 713 26.03 19.85 49.80
C SER A 713 25.72 20.76 48.61
N GLN A 714 26.52 20.70 47.54
CA GLN A 714 26.37 21.57 46.37
C GLN A 714 25.53 20.95 45.24
N LEU A 715 25.12 19.67 45.35
CA LEU A 715 24.43 18.92 44.29
C LEU A 715 23.13 19.60 43.81
N GLN A 716 22.41 20.29 44.69
CA GLN A 716 21.20 21.07 44.41
C GLN A 716 21.38 22.20 43.37
N ALA A 717 22.63 22.66 43.14
CA ALA A 717 22.93 23.68 42.13
C ALA A 717 22.98 23.11 40.70
N TRP A 718 23.19 21.80 40.53
CA TRP A 718 23.14 21.13 39.22
C TRP A 718 21.78 20.47 39.06
N ARG A 719 20.92 21.00 38.19
CA ARG A 719 19.51 20.59 38.12
C ARG A 719 18.93 20.61 36.71
N VAL A 720 18.02 19.69 36.46
CA VAL A 720 17.04 19.74 35.38
C VAL A 720 15.81 20.47 35.91
N LEU A 721 15.39 21.52 35.22
CA LEU A 721 14.20 22.28 35.59
C LEU A 721 12.93 21.47 35.33
N LYS A 722 11.81 21.84 35.97
CA LYS A 722 10.51 21.24 35.68
C LYS A 722 10.25 21.23 34.15
N MET A 723 10.03 20.04 33.60
CA MET A 723 10.03 19.83 32.16
C MET A 723 8.80 19.09 31.63
N LEU A 724 7.86 18.70 32.48
CA LEU A 724 6.72 17.88 32.11
C LEU A 724 5.42 18.69 32.21
N SER A 725 4.62 18.68 31.16
CA SER A 725 3.28 19.24 31.14
C SER A 725 2.32 18.32 30.38
N VAL A 726 1.04 18.39 30.70
CA VAL A 726 -0.03 17.64 30.03
C VAL A 726 -1.10 18.62 29.59
N GLU A 727 -1.52 18.45 28.34
CA GLU A 727 -2.72 19.07 27.79
C GLU A 727 -3.76 17.97 27.59
N VAL A 728 -4.98 18.21 28.08
CA VAL A 728 -6.14 17.35 27.82
C VAL A 728 -7.02 18.10 26.83
N GLU A 729 -7.18 17.54 25.64
CA GLU A 729 -8.15 18.04 24.67
C GLU A 729 -9.56 17.78 25.23
N LYS A 730 -10.34 18.85 25.38
CA LYS A 730 -11.68 18.86 26.00
C LYS A 730 -12.78 18.54 24.99
#